data_AF-A0A520P339-F1
#
_entry.id   AF-A0A520P339-F1
#
_cell.length_a   1.000
_cell.length_b   1.000
_cell.length_c   1.000
_cell.angle_alpha   90.00
_cell.angle_beta   90.00
_cell.angle_gamma   90.00
#
_symmetry.space_group_name_H-M   'P 1'
#
loop_
_entity.id
_entity.type
_entity.pdbx_description
1 polymer ?
#
loop_
_entity_poly.entity_id
_entity_poly.type
_entity_poly.pdbx_seq_one_letter_code
_entity_poly.pdbx_strand_id
1 'polypeptide(L)'
;MKFSIGLFIAVWFVCFGTSLSAQTLSDILQTHESIIAKSSRKTISPAIDSLVESGLPSVEFMLTNWREKAIWQNKETKEFIAVLDGRMFDLDTADDIGLFEKTGFKQVKPNSGVRNLISGALVSFQLNAPDIEVRRAALNSIRRNDDAAYLPLLKASLDIETDPDLQTEKQQLLSLMTIKYSTQIPEKLAAIEAISQSLQIEVRAQLNRVLSTERRFAKIVPAEANIAWVLTPETQGFSSADAYDLLVAGGVAKPVLSAGDVKEALAANIVAGRIAGIPIGQLGNPQSREDAYQKLAAEGLAPDTLSASQIEKIVQEYVFFEVYAEPSHEVTEAAKAALQKISYRVSFSQFFDIGLDAISLASIYFLAAIGLAITFGVMGVINMAHGEFIMMGAYTGFVVQQFVPDQTLSILLAVPLAFGVTFSAGVAMERLVIRWLYNRPLETLLATFGISIALQQVAKNIFGTQARPLTSPDWLGGAWVINDVVAISYIRIAIFVLALIFLGVFLFILKRTRFGLETRAVTQNPSMASAMGINPDRVNMLTFGLGSGIAGIAGVAIGLYAKVTSEMGNDYIVQSFMTVVVGGVGNIWGTLAGATMVGFLQKGIEWHNPSNTLAAQTYMILFIIIFIQFRPRGIIALKGRAAGD
;
A
#
# COMPACT_ATOMS: atom_id res chain seq x y z
N MET A 1 -66.14 72.54 13.23
CA MET A 1 -66.08 73.01 14.64
C MET A 1 -64.73 72.60 15.19
N LYS A 2 -63.72 73.48 15.18
CA LYS A 2 -63.37 74.45 16.24
C LYS A 2 -63.06 73.80 17.62
N PHE A 3 -61.76 73.77 17.92
CA PHE A 3 -61.07 74.31 19.11
C PHE A 3 -60.95 73.57 20.46
N SER A 4 -59.72 73.72 21.01
CA SER A 4 -59.22 73.73 22.41
C SER A 4 -58.72 72.40 22.99
N ILE A 5 -57.41 72.17 23.20
CA ILE A 5 -56.39 72.80 24.09
C ILE A 5 -56.54 72.41 25.57
N GLY A 6 -55.50 71.80 26.14
CA GLY A 6 -55.23 71.68 27.60
C GLY A 6 -54.50 70.37 27.96
N LEU A 7 -53.17 70.27 27.87
CA LEU A 7 -52.13 70.61 28.88
C LEU A 7 -51.68 69.40 29.73
N PHE A 8 -50.42 69.01 29.53
CA PHE A 8 -49.44 68.37 30.45
C PHE A 8 -49.84 67.19 31.35
N ILE A 9 -49.13 66.06 31.17
CA ILE A 9 -48.13 65.53 32.12
C ILE A 9 -47.23 64.57 31.31
N ALA A 10 -45.97 64.94 31.15
CA ALA A 10 -44.93 64.09 30.60
C ALA A 10 -44.37 63.21 31.73
N VAL A 11 -44.71 61.92 31.72
CA VAL A 11 -44.00 60.91 32.52
C VAL A 11 -42.75 60.53 31.73
N TRP A 12 -41.61 60.96 32.26
CA TRP A 12 -40.28 60.50 31.84
C TRP A 12 -40.17 59.00 32.13
N PHE A 13 -40.32 58.17 31.10
CA PHE A 13 -39.86 56.78 31.14
C PHE A 13 -38.38 56.79 30.74
N VAL A 14 -37.51 56.65 31.75
CA VAL A 14 -36.10 56.35 31.56
C VAL A 14 -36.02 54.94 30.99
N CYS A 15 -35.89 54.83 29.66
CA CYS A 15 -35.42 53.61 29.03
C CYS A 15 -33.93 53.45 29.36
N PHE A 16 -33.62 52.63 30.36
CA PHE A 16 -32.31 52.00 30.45
C PHE A 16 -32.16 51.06 29.25
N GLY A 17 -31.65 51.58 28.14
CA GLY A 17 -31.02 50.76 27.12
C GLY A 17 -29.73 50.22 27.71
N THR A 18 -29.72 48.95 28.10
CA THR A 18 -28.48 48.22 28.32
C THR A 18 -27.81 48.05 26.95
N SER A 19 -26.80 48.87 26.68
CA SER A 19 -25.82 48.62 25.63
C SER A 19 -25.11 47.31 25.97
N LEU A 20 -25.41 46.23 25.25
CA LEU A 20 -24.48 45.09 25.19
C LEU A 20 -23.19 45.61 24.54
N SER A 21 -22.10 45.65 25.31
CA SER A 21 -20.76 45.84 24.74
C SER A 21 -20.49 44.67 23.79
N ALA A 22 -20.05 44.96 22.55
CA ALA A 22 -19.53 43.93 21.68
C ALA A 22 -18.30 43.31 22.36
N GLN A 23 -18.30 41.99 22.55
CA GLN A 23 -17.20 41.27 23.17
C GLN A 23 -16.01 41.25 22.19
N THR A 24 -14.84 41.73 22.61
CA THR A 24 -13.62 41.75 21.79
C THR A 24 -12.87 40.42 21.89
N LEU A 25 -11.93 40.15 20.99
CA LEU A 25 -11.10 38.93 21.08
C LEU A 25 -10.29 38.97 22.37
N SER A 26 -9.73 40.13 22.73
CA SER A 26 -9.02 40.33 24.00
C SER A 26 -9.87 39.92 25.22
N ASP A 27 -11.17 40.25 25.25
CA ASP A 27 -12.06 39.86 26.36
C ASP A 27 -12.18 38.32 26.49
N ILE A 28 -12.27 37.62 25.36
CA ILE A 28 -12.35 36.14 25.32
C ILE A 28 -11.01 35.53 25.77
N LEU A 29 -9.90 36.08 25.29
CA LEU A 29 -8.56 35.62 25.64
C LEU A 29 -8.26 35.81 27.13
N GLN A 30 -8.69 36.93 27.72
CA GLN A 30 -8.52 37.20 29.14
C GLN A 30 -9.41 36.29 30.00
N THR A 31 -10.65 36.03 29.57
CA THR A 31 -11.56 35.08 30.25
C THR A 31 -10.94 33.68 30.35
N HIS A 32 -10.21 33.26 29.32
CA HIS A 32 -9.59 31.93 29.23
C HIS A 32 -8.06 31.93 29.44
N GLU A 33 -7.49 33.01 29.98
CA GLU A 33 -6.05 33.27 30.08
C GLU A 33 -5.27 32.07 30.61
N SER A 34 -5.69 31.57 31.79
CA SER A 34 -4.96 30.53 32.52
C SER A 34 -4.91 29.20 31.76
N ILE A 35 -5.96 28.91 30.99
CA ILE A 35 -6.10 27.69 30.20
C ILE A 35 -5.26 27.81 28.92
N ILE A 36 -5.33 28.97 28.23
CA ILE A 36 -4.55 29.28 27.03
C ILE A 36 -3.05 29.26 27.35
N ALA A 37 -2.63 29.95 28.42
CA ALA A 37 -1.23 30.01 28.85
C ALA A 37 -0.66 28.64 29.24
N LYS A 38 -1.50 27.72 29.78
CA LYS A 38 -1.11 26.34 30.10
C LYS A 38 -1.08 25.42 28.88
N SER A 39 -1.93 25.69 27.88
CA SER A 39 -1.98 24.95 26.60
C SER A 39 -2.01 23.41 26.79
N SER A 40 -2.93 22.91 27.62
CA SER A 40 -3.10 21.47 27.89
C SER A 40 -4.28 20.90 27.12
N ARG A 41 -4.06 19.79 26.39
CA ARG A 41 -5.11 19.10 25.59
C ARG A 41 -6.37 18.79 26.40
N LYS A 42 -6.24 18.47 27.69
CA LYS A 42 -7.37 18.07 28.54
C LYS A 42 -8.29 19.21 28.93
N THR A 43 -7.81 20.45 28.88
CA THR A 43 -8.52 21.61 29.44
C THR A 43 -8.75 22.72 28.43
N ILE A 44 -8.13 22.65 27.24
CA ILE A 44 -8.11 23.75 26.27
C ILE A 44 -9.40 23.91 25.45
N SER A 45 -10.22 22.86 25.34
CA SER A 45 -11.40 22.85 24.46
C SER A 45 -12.35 24.04 24.70
N PRO A 46 -12.77 24.36 25.95
CA PRO A 46 -13.69 25.48 26.19
C PRO A 46 -13.18 26.83 25.68
N ALA A 47 -11.85 27.05 25.72
CA ALA A 47 -11.24 28.27 25.22
C ALA A 47 -11.28 28.33 23.69
N ILE A 48 -11.01 27.21 23.02
CA ILE A 48 -11.08 27.11 21.55
C ILE A 48 -12.53 27.24 21.08
N ASP A 49 -13.47 26.59 21.76
CA ASP A 49 -14.89 26.62 21.42
C ASP A 49 -15.45 28.04 21.56
N SER A 50 -15.12 28.75 22.65
CA SER A 50 -15.50 30.17 22.83
C SER A 50 -14.92 31.09 21.73
N LEU A 51 -13.68 30.82 21.28
CA LEU A 51 -13.06 31.59 20.19
C LEU A 51 -13.82 31.36 18.87
N VAL A 52 -14.15 30.11 18.54
CA VAL A 52 -14.87 29.78 17.30
C VAL A 52 -16.31 30.29 17.33
N GLU A 53 -17.02 30.13 18.45
CA GLU A 53 -18.40 30.59 18.62
C GLU A 53 -18.54 32.11 18.56
N SER A 54 -17.48 32.86 18.87
CA SER A 54 -17.47 34.33 18.81
C SER A 54 -17.71 34.89 17.40
N GLY A 55 -17.35 34.13 16.36
CA GLY A 55 -17.47 34.55 14.97
C GLY A 55 -16.59 35.75 14.58
N LEU A 56 -15.63 36.14 15.41
CA LEU A 56 -14.76 37.30 15.14
C LEU A 56 -13.76 36.98 14.01
N PRO A 57 -13.56 37.87 13.01
CA PRO A 57 -12.60 37.67 11.94
C PRO A 57 -11.15 37.50 12.41
N SER A 58 -10.79 38.13 13.53
CA SER A 58 -9.47 38.09 14.15
C SER A 58 -9.10 36.72 14.75
N VAL A 59 -10.07 35.82 14.93
CA VAL A 59 -9.86 34.48 15.48
C VAL A 59 -8.98 33.63 14.58
N GLU A 60 -9.13 33.73 13.26
CA GLU A 60 -8.28 32.97 12.31
C GLU A 60 -6.81 33.35 12.47
N PHE A 61 -6.53 34.66 12.57
CA PHE A 61 -5.18 35.18 12.76
C PHE A 61 -4.59 34.69 14.08
N MET A 62 -5.36 34.76 15.18
CA MET A 62 -4.95 34.24 16.48
C MET A 62 -4.63 32.74 16.43
N LEU A 63 -5.56 31.92 15.95
CA LEU A 63 -5.43 30.45 15.95
C LEU A 63 -4.28 29.99 15.05
N THR A 64 -4.11 30.62 13.88
CA THR A 64 -3.01 30.31 12.95
C THR A 64 -1.67 30.59 13.61
N ASN A 65 -1.50 31.77 14.19
CA ASN A 65 -0.27 32.15 14.87
C ASN A 65 -0.03 31.32 16.14
N TRP A 66 -1.08 30.90 16.84
CA TRP A 66 -0.94 30.02 18.00
C TRP A 66 -0.40 28.66 17.60
N ARG A 67 -0.95 28.07 16.54
CA ARG A 67 -0.50 26.78 15.98
C ARG A 67 0.98 26.82 15.58
N GLU A 68 1.42 27.91 14.97
CA GLU A 68 2.82 28.13 14.53
C GLU A 68 3.77 28.55 15.68
N LYS A 69 3.27 28.57 16.93
CA LYS A 69 4.02 28.97 18.14
C LYS A 69 4.47 30.44 18.11
N ALA A 70 3.75 31.29 17.38
CA ALA A 70 4.01 32.72 17.27
C ALA A 70 3.30 33.56 18.35
N ILE A 71 2.49 32.95 19.23
CA ILE A 71 1.80 33.68 20.31
C ILE A 71 2.66 33.81 21.56
N TRP A 72 2.69 35.02 22.10
CA TRP A 72 3.40 35.38 23.32
C TRP A 72 2.47 36.09 24.29
N GLN A 73 2.72 35.91 25.58
CA GLN A 73 1.97 36.51 26.66
C GLN A 73 2.85 37.47 27.45
N ASN A 74 2.37 38.69 27.72
CA ASN A 74 3.04 39.62 28.62
C ASN A 74 2.99 39.06 30.06
N LYS A 75 4.13 39.04 30.75
CA LYS A 75 4.21 38.50 32.13
C LYS A 75 3.47 39.37 33.15
N GLU A 76 3.40 40.68 32.92
CA GLU A 76 2.77 41.68 33.79
C GLU A 76 1.29 41.86 33.47
N THR A 77 0.95 42.23 32.24
CA THR A 77 -0.44 42.54 31.84
C THR A 77 -1.27 41.29 31.51
N LYS A 78 -0.63 40.12 31.34
CA LYS A 78 -1.24 38.86 30.90
C LYS A 78 -1.87 38.87 29.50
N GLU A 79 -1.74 39.98 28.77
CA GLU A 79 -2.22 40.12 27.40
C GLU A 79 -1.43 39.25 26.42
N PHE A 80 -2.09 38.81 25.35
CA PHE A 80 -1.51 37.99 24.31
C PHE A 80 -1.24 38.82 23.06
N ILE A 81 -0.11 38.54 22.40
CA ILE A 81 0.32 39.18 21.15
C ILE A 81 0.83 38.11 20.17
N ALA A 82 0.78 38.40 18.87
CA ALA A 82 1.48 37.61 17.86
C ALA A 82 2.86 38.20 17.58
N VAL A 83 3.86 37.34 17.32
CA VAL A 83 5.22 37.75 16.97
C VAL A 83 5.62 37.10 15.65
N LEU A 84 5.80 37.94 14.63
CA LEU A 84 6.15 37.54 13.26
C LEU A 84 7.37 38.35 12.83
N ASP A 85 8.40 37.66 12.33
CA ASP A 85 9.64 38.27 11.83
C ASP A 85 10.28 39.32 12.76
N GLY A 86 10.18 39.08 14.08
CA GLY A 86 10.74 39.96 15.11
C GLY A 86 9.89 41.21 15.44
N ARG A 87 8.66 41.27 14.96
CA ARG A 87 7.70 42.35 15.23
C ARG A 87 6.47 41.85 15.96
N MET A 88 5.87 42.71 16.78
CA MET A 88 4.68 42.43 17.56
C MET A 88 3.44 42.88 16.80
N PHE A 89 2.40 42.07 16.86
CA PHE A 89 1.11 42.34 16.24
C PHE A 89 -0.01 42.21 17.26
N ASP A 90 -0.94 43.15 17.22
CA ASP A 90 -2.16 43.12 18.00
C ASP A 90 -3.10 42.01 17.47
N LEU A 91 -3.75 41.28 18.37
CA LEU A 91 -4.55 40.11 17.97
C LEU A 91 -5.95 40.48 17.47
N ASP A 92 -6.51 41.62 17.88
CA ASP A 92 -7.84 42.07 17.45
C ASP A 92 -7.78 42.74 16.07
N THR A 93 -6.75 43.54 15.82
CA THR A 93 -6.61 44.37 14.62
C THR A 93 -5.63 43.81 13.59
N ALA A 94 -4.73 42.91 14.00
CA ALA A 94 -3.57 42.46 13.21
C ALA A 94 -2.61 43.60 12.82
N ASP A 95 -2.68 44.74 13.51
CA ASP A 95 -1.78 45.87 13.29
C ASP A 95 -0.42 45.64 13.96
N ASP A 96 0.62 46.17 13.30
CA ASP A 96 1.99 46.16 13.81
C ASP A 96 2.14 47.16 14.95
N ILE A 97 2.41 46.65 16.15
CA ILE A 97 2.55 47.43 17.39
C ILE A 97 4.01 47.65 17.79
N GLY A 98 4.97 47.28 16.93
CA GLY A 98 6.40 47.62 17.09
C GLY A 98 7.35 46.42 17.15
N LEU A 99 8.60 46.69 17.54
CA LEU A 99 9.66 45.68 17.61
C LEU A 99 9.47 44.76 18.83
N PHE A 100 9.63 43.46 18.62
CA PHE A 100 9.50 42.48 19.69
C PHE A 100 10.78 42.36 20.52
N GLU A 101 10.67 42.67 21.80
CA GLU A 101 11.68 42.33 22.80
C GLU A 101 11.21 41.13 23.62
N LYS A 102 12.05 40.08 23.67
CA LYS A 102 11.72 38.84 24.40
C LYS A 102 11.61 39.05 25.92
N THR A 103 12.27 40.09 26.44
CA THR A 103 12.26 40.44 27.86
C THR A 103 10.84 40.85 28.26
N GLY A 104 10.30 40.26 29.32
CA GLY A 104 8.92 40.54 29.76
C GLY A 104 7.82 39.65 29.16
N PHE A 105 8.12 38.84 28.14
CA PHE A 105 7.14 37.96 27.51
C PHE A 105 7.39 36.47 27.77
N LYS A 106 6.32 35.66 27.75
CA LYS A 106 6.34 34.20 27.84
C LYS A 106 5.67 33.62 26.60
N GLN A 107 6.39 32.78 25.85
CA GLN A 107 5.84 32.12 24.68
C GLN A 107 4.76 31.10 25.06
N VAL A 108 3.63 31.14 24.38
CA VAL A 108 2.53 30.18 24.54
C VAL A 108 2.72 29.07 23.52
N LYS A 109 3.24 27.92 23.96
CA LYS A 109 3.57 26.79 23.07
C LYS A 109 2.50 25.71 23.15
N PRO A 110 1.65 25.53 22.12
CA PRO A 110 0.75 24.39 22.07
C PRO A 110 1.53 23.10 21.82
N ASN A 111 1.22 22.04 22.59
CA ASN A 111 1.72 20.70 22.32
C ASN A 111 1.05 20.11 21.06
N SER A 112 1.49 18.92 20.62
CA SER A 112 0.92 18.25 19.44
C SER A 112 -0.60 18.04 19.54
N GLY A 113 -1.12 17.71 20.73
CA GLY A 113 -2.55 17.53 20.95
C GLY A 113 -3.36 18.83 20.84
N VAL A 114 -2.87 19.93 21.42
CA VAL A 114 -3.52 21.24 21.31
C VAL A 114 -3.46 21.78 19.88
N ARG A 115 -2.33 21.58 19.17
CA ARG A 115 -2.22 21.95 17.75
C ARG A 115 -3.26 21.24 16.89
N ASN A 116 -3.57 19.97 17.17
CA ASN A 116 -4.62 19.25 16.44
C ASN A 116 -6.02 19.82 16.68
N LEU A 117 -6.32 20.26 17.91
CA LEU A 117 -7.60 20.91 18.23
C LEU A 117 -7.71 22.29 17.54
N ILE A 118 -6.64 23.08 17.58
CA ILE A 118 -6.56 24.36 16.86
C ILE A 118 -6.75 24.15 15.35
N SER A 119 -6.10 23.14 14.76
CA SER A 119 -6.29 22.81 13.35
C SER A 119 -7.73 22.41 13.03
N GLY A 120 -8.43 21.73 13.95
CA GLY A 120 -9.86 21.42 13.81
C GLY A 120 -10.74 22.67 13.86
N ALA A 121 -10.44 23.61 14.75
CA ALA A 121 -11.14 24.89 14.85
C ALA A 121 -10.91 25.79 13.63
N LEU A 122 -9.71 25.76 13.05
CA LEU A 122 -9.36 26.52 11.84
C LEU A 122 -10.11 26.07 10.58
N VAL A 123 -10.72 24.88 10.57
CA VAL A 123 -11.42 24.33 9.39
C VAL A 123 -12.51 25.28 8.88
N SER A 124 -13.31 25.88 9.77
CA SER A 124 -14.41 26.77 9.38
C SER A 124 -13.93 28.01 8.62
N PHE A 125 -12.72 28.48 8.91
CA PHE A 125 -12.09 29.62 8.24
C PHE A 125 -11.36 29.20 6.95
N GLN A 126 -10.70 28.05 6.98
CA GLN A 126 -9.78 27.63 5.93
C GLN A 126 -10.44 26.91 4.74
N LEU A 127 -11.69 26.44 4.86
CA LEU A 127 -12.40 25.72 3.79
C LEU A 127 -12.63 26.53 2.51
N ASN A 128 -12.66 27.87 2.63
CA ASN A 128 -12.87 28.83 1.55
C ASN A 128 -11.68 29.79 1.38
N ALA A 129 -10.50 29.43 1.90
CA ALA A 129 -9.30 30.25 1.78
C ALA A 129 -8.91 30.46 0.30
N PRO A 130 -8.31 31.61 -0.06
CA PRO A 130 -7.88 31.87 -1.44
C PRO A 130 -6.79 30.90 -1.91
N ASP A 131 -5.97 30.39 -0.99
CA ASP A 131 -4.93 29.40 -1.28
C ASP A 131 -5.51 27.97 -1.29
N ILE A 132 -5.23 27.23 -2.37
CA ILE A 132 -5.63 25.83 -2.52
C ILE A 132 -5.00 24.91 -1.48
N GLU A 133 -3.74 25.14 -1.09
CA GLU A 133 -3.04 24.28 -0.13
C GLU A 133 -3.64 24.42 1.27
N VAL A 134 -4.09 25.62 1.62
CA VAL A 134 -4.80 25.88 2.89
C VAL A 134 -6.15 25.18 2.92
N ARG A 135 -6.93 25.23 1.82
CA ARG A 135 -8.20 24.50 1.70
C ARG A 135 -8.00 22.99 1.76
N ARG A 136 -6.99 22.46 1.07
CA ARG A 136 -6.61 21.04 1.10
C ARG A 136 -6.18 20.60 2.51
N ALA A 137 -5.45 21.44 3.24
CA ALA A 137 -5.10 21.19 4.63
C ALA A 137 -6.32 21.15 5.56
N ALA A 138 -7.34 21.98 5.31
CA ALA A 138 -8.61 21.95 6.04
C ALA A 138 -9.36 20.63 5.81
N LEU A 139 -9.48 20.18 4.56
CA LEU A 139 -10.03 18.87 4.18
C LEU A 139 -9.33 17.70 4.89
N ASN A 140 -8.00 17.70 4.88
CA ASN A 140 -7.20 16.70 5.60
C ASN A 140 -7.38 16.77 7.11
N SER A 141 -7.73 17.93 7.66
CA SER A 141 -8.03 18.07 9.09
C SER A 141 -9.41 17.50 9.41
N ILE A 142 -10.42 17.68 8.55
CA ILE A 142 -11.74 17.01 8.67
C ILE A 142 -11.58 15.49 8.60
N ARG A 143 -10.78 14.96 7.66
CA ARG A 143 -10.55 13.49 7.56
C ARG A 143 -9.94 12.89 8.83
N ARG A 144 -9.13 13.67 9.55
CA ARG A 144 -8.48 13.24 10.81
C ARG A 144 -9.37 13.45 12.02
N ASN A 145 -10.12 14.56 12.04
CA ASN A 145 -11.01 14.96 13.12
C ASN A 145 -12.45 14.64 12.71
N ASP A 146 -12.86 13.42 13.03
CA ASP A 146 -14.15 12.85 12.70
C ASP A 146 -15.27 13.45 13.58
N ASP A 147 -15.78 14.62 13.17
CA ASP A 147 -16.80 15.39 13.89
C ASP A 147 -18.00 15.72 12.98
N ALA A 148 -19.22 15.56 13.52
CA ALA A 148 -20.48 15.89 12.83
C ALA A 148 -20.61 17.38 12.54
N ALA A 149 -19.98 18.26 13.33
CA ALA A 149 -20.04 19.71 13.16
C ALA A 149 -19.45 20.19 11.81
N TYR A 150 -18.56 19.41 11.20
CA TYR A 150 -17.97 19.75 9.91
C TYR A 150 -18.88 19.52 8.71
N LEU A 151 -19.91 18.67 8.84
CA LEU A 151 -20.79 18.31 7.72
C LEU A 151 -21.50 19.52 7.09
N PRO A 152 -22.17 20.43 7.85
CA PRO A 152 -22.78 21.62 7.25
C PRO A 152 -21.75 22.60 6.66
N LEU A 153 -20.57 22.71 7.29
CA LEU A 153 -19.48 23.58 6.80
C LEU A 153 -18.94 23.09 5.46
N LEU A 154 -18.71 21.79 5.33
CA LEU A 154 -18.24 21.17 4.10
C LEU A 154 -19.27 21.31 2.98
N LYS A 155 -20.56 21.11 3.29
CA LYS A 155 -21.68 21.30 2.34
C LYS A 155 -21.72 22.73 1.80
N ALA A 156 -21.60 23.74 2.66
CA ALA A 156 -21.58 25.14 2.24
C ALA A 156 -20.34 25.50 1.40
N SER A 157 -19.20 24.86 1.67
CA SER A 157 -17.96 25.10 0.93
C SER A 157 -17.91 24.51 -0.48
N LEU A 158 -18.89 23.68 -0.86
CA LEU A 158 -18.90 22.97 -2.14
C LEU A 158 -19.30 23.87 -3.32
N ASP A 159 -20.28 24.75 -3.10
CA ASP A 159 -20.86 25.62 -4.14
C ASP A 159 -19.91 26.76 -4.55
N ILE A 160 -18.93 27.07 -3.70
CA ILE A 160 -17.96 28.16 -3.89
C ILE A 160 -16.60 27.61 -4.39
N GLU A 161 -16.43 26.29 -4.41
CA GLU A 161 -15.17 25.65 -4.79
C GLU A 161 -14.88 25.83 -6.29
N THR A 162 -13.74 26.42 -6.61
CA THR A 162 -13.33 26.74 -7.98
C THR A 162 -12.42 25.67 -8.59
N ASP A 163 -11.69 24.92 -7.77
CA ASP A 163 -10.76 23.89 -8.24
C ASP A 163 -11.49 22.56 -8.45
N PRO A 164 -11.46 21.96 -9.66
CA PRO A 164 -12.24 20.78 -9.98
C PRO A 164 -11.78 19.52 -9.22
N ASP A 165 -10.49 19.40 -8.95
CA ASP A 165 -9.93 18.25 -8.22
C ASP A 165 -10.33 18.34 -6.75
N LEU A 166 -10.17 19.51 -6.13
CA LEU A 166 -10.57 19.75 -4.75
C LEU A 166 -12.09 19.67 -4.54
N GLN A 167 -12.87 20.10 -5.52
CA GLN A 167 -14.34 19.93 -5.50
C GLN A 167 -14.71 18.45 -5.43
N THR A 168 -14.04 17.61 -6.22
CA THR A 168 -14.25 16.16 -6.21
C THR A 168 -13.87 15.56 -4.85
N GLU A 169 -12.75 15.98 -4.27
CA GLU A 169 -12.32 15.56 -2.92
C GLU A 169 -13.35 15.97 -1.85
N LYS A 170 -13.83 17.22 -1.88
CA LYS A 170 -14.88 17.72 -0.96
C LYS A 170 -16.17 16.93 -1.10
N GLN A 171 -16.62 16.66 -2.32
CA GLN A 171 -17.86 15.93 -2.58
C GLN A 171 -17.78 14.50 -2.04
N GLN A 172 -16.65 13.81 -2.26
CA GLN A 172 -16.42 12.47 -1.73
C GLN A 172 -16.42 12.45 -0.21
N LEU A 173 -15.69 13.37 0.43
CA LEU A 173 -15.67 13.48 1.89
C LEU A 173 -17.05 13.79 2.46
N LEU A 174 -17.80 14.69 1.81
CA LEU A 174 -19.16 15.03 2.18
C LEU A 174 -20.06 13.78 2.14
N SER A 175 -19.97 12.96 1.10
CA SER A 175 -20.73 11.72 1.01
C SER A 175 -20.35 10.74 2.13
N LEU A 176 -19.06 10.57 2.43
CA LEU A 176 -18.60 9.70 3.52
C LEU A 176 -19.13 10.15 4.88
N MET A 177 -19.07 11.46 5.16
CA MET A 177 -19.61 12.03 6.40
C MET A 177 -21.14 11.93 6.45
N THR A 178 -21.82 12.16 5.32
CA THR A 178 -23.29 12.05 5.23
C THR A 178 -23.77 10.65 5.57
N ILE A 179 -23.11 9.60 5.06
CA ILE A 179 -23.42 8.20 5.40
C ILE A 179 -23.32 7.97 6.90
N LYS A 180 -22.34 8.59 7.55
CA LYS A 180 -22.06 8.40 8.96
C LYS A 180 -22.97 9.18 9.89
N TYR A 181 -23.19 10.46 9.62
CA TYR A 181 -23.78 11.41 10.56
C TYR A 181 -25.19 11.85 10.20
N SER A 182 -25.64 11.72 8.94
CA SER A 182 -27.01 12.09 8.59
C SER A 182 -28.00 11.17 9.30
N THR A 183 -29.10 11.76 9.76
CA THR A 183 -30.24 11.02 10.32
C THR A 183 -31.29 10.71 9.25
N GLN A 184 -31.17 11.31 8.05
CA GLN A 184 -32.13 11.17 6.96
C GLN A 184 -31.72 10.04 6.02
N ILE A 185 -32.58 9.02 5.92
CA ILE A 185 -32.38 7.88 5.01
C ILE A 185 -32.15 8.33 3.55
N PRO A 186 -32.95 9.26 2.97
CA PRO A 186 -32.73 9.69 1.59
C PRO A 186 -31.35 10.32 1.35
N GLU A 187 -30.82 11.08 2.32
CA GLU A 187 -29.48 11.67 2.22
C GLU A 187 -28.39 10.59 2.27
N LYS A 188 -28.53 9.59 3.15
CA LYS A 188 -27.60 8.45 3.19
C LYS A 188 -27.61 7.67 1.88
N LEU A 189 -28.78 7.38 1.32
CA LEU A 189 -28.91 6.65 0.05
C LEU A 189 -28.27 7.41 -1.11
N ALA A 190 -28.52 8.72 -1.21
CA ALA A 190 -27.89 9.57 -2.22
C ALA A 190 -26.35 9.60 -2.06
N ALA A 191 -25.85 9.67 -0.83
CA ALA A 191 -24.43 9.65 -0.55
C ALA A 191 -23.77 8.31 -0.90
N ILE A 192 -24.42 7.18 -0.62
CA ILE A 192 -23.95 5.84 -1.01
C ILE A 192 -23.86 5.72 -2.53
N GLU A 193 -24.89 6.15 -3.27
CA GLU A 193 -24.87 6.06 -4.73
C GLU A 193 -23.78 6.96 -5.32
N ALA A 194 -23.57 8.16 -4.77
CA ALA A 194 -22.52 9.09 -5.22
C ALA A 194 -21.10 8.50 -5.11
N ILE A 195 -20.82 7.67 -4.10
CA ILE A 195 -19.51 7.04 -3.90
C ILE A 195 -19.42 5.61 -4.42
N SER A 196 -20.52 5.04 -4.94
CA SER A 196 -20.59 3.66 -5.45
C SER A 196 -19.64 3.35 -6.62
N GLN A 197 -19.05 4.40 -7.20
CA GLN A 197 -18.12 4.35 -8.31
C GLN A 197 -16.65 4.56 -7.91
N SER A 198 -16.38 4.91 -6.64
CA SER A 198 -15.05 5.23 -6.14
C SER A 198 -14.19 3.98 -5.93
N LEU A 199 -12.88 4.09 -6.19
CA LEU A 199 -11.89 3.04 -5.93
C LEU A 199 -11.18 3.20 -4.58
N GLN A 200 -11.45 4.29 -3.86
CA GLN A 200 -10.76 4.65 -2.63
C GLN A 200 -10.95 3.60 -1.53
N ILE A 201 -9.89 3.39 -0.76
CA ILE A 201 -9.90 2.46 0.38
C ILE A 201 -10.87 2.95 1.47
N GLU A 202 -10.91 4.26 1.72
CA GLU A 202 -11.76 4.88 2.75
C GLU A 202 -13.25 4.66 2.50
N VAL A 203 -13.68 4.72 1.23
CA VAL A 203 -15.06 4.43 0.83
C VAL A 203 -15.44 3.00 1.20
N ARG A 204 -14.60 2.02 0.86
CA ARG A 204 -14.83 0.61 1.22
C ARG A 204 -14.86 0.41 2.73
N ALA A 205 -13.96 1.07 3.46
CA ALA A 205 -13.94 1.00 4.92
C ALA A 205 -15.23 1.55 5.54
N GLN A 206 -15.74 2.67 5.03
CA GLN A 206 -16.98 3.27 5.53
C GLN A 206 -18.22 2.43 5.19
N LEU A 207 -18.31 1.89 3.97
CA LEU A 207 -19.41 0.99 3.62
C LEU A 207 -19.36 -0.34 4.41
N ASN A 208 -18.17 -0.90 4.64
CA ASN A 208 -18.02 -2.08 5.50
C ASN A 208 -18.43 -1.78 6.96
N ARG A 209 -18.22 -0.55 7.44
CA ARG A 209 -18.72 -0.13 8.76
C ARG A 209 -20.25 -0.05 8.79
N VAL A 210 -20.91 0.41 7.72
CA VAL A 210 -22.38 0.36 7.61
C VAL A 210 -22.88 -1.08 7.69
N LEU A 211 -22.13 -2.02 7.10
CA LEU A 211 -22.43 -3.45 7.13
C LEU A 211 -21.87 -4.19 8.34
N SER A 212 -21.33 -3.49 9.36
CA SER A 212 -20.84 -4.16 10.56
C SER A 212 -21.99 -4.79 11.30
N THR A 213 -21.80 -6.05 11.72
CA THR A 213 -22.79 -6.79 12.49
C THR A 213 -22.39 -6.92 13.95
N GLU A 214 -23.38 -7.03 14.82
CA GLU A 214 -23.22 -7.39 16.23
C GLU A 214 -24.03 -8.65 16.51
N ARG A 215 -23.43 -9.60 17.23
CA ARG A 215 -24.12 -10.80 17.69
C ARG A 215 -25.02 -10.46 18.86
N ARG A 216 -26.29 -10.78 18.75
CA ARG A 216 -27.30 -10.59 19.80
C ARG A 216 -28.13 -11.86 19.96
N PHE A 217 -28.87 -11.91 21.07
CA PHE A 217 -29.80 -12.99 21.37
C PHE A 217 -31.14 -12.42 21.82
N ALA A 218 -32.21 -13.14 21.55
CA ALA A 218 -33.55 -12.86 22.06
C ALA A 218 -34.38 -14.15 22.10
N LYS A 219 -35.49 -14.17 22.85
CA LYS A 219 -36.41 -15.32 22.83
C LYS A 219 -37.11 -15.48 21.48
N ILE A 220 -37.34 -14.38 20.79
CA ILE A 220 -37.93 -14.30 19.45
C ILE A 220 -37.16 -13.23 18.68
N VAL A 221 -36.89 -13.47 17.41
CA VAL A 221 -36.23 -12.49 16.54
C VAL A 221 -37.08 -11.21 16.48
N PRO A 222 -36.52 -10.04 16.81
CA PRO A 222 -37.27 -8.79 16.73
C PRO A 222 -37.68 -8.46 15.28
N ALA A 223 -38.96 -8.18 15.04
CA ALA A 223 -39.49 -7.93 13.69
C ALA A 223 -38.98 -6.62 13.04
N GLU A 224 -38.65 -5.62 13.85
CA GLU A 224 -38.17 -4.30 13.39
C GLU A 224 -36.64 -4.22 13.29
N ALA A 225 -35.91 -5.25 13.74
CA ALA A 225 -34.45 -5.26 13.69
C ALA A 225 -33.95 -5.60 12.28
N ASN A 226 -32.89 -4.91 11.84
CA ASN A 226 -32.21 -5.21 10.59
C ASN A 226 -31.28 -6.42 10.75
N ILE A 227 -31.84 -7.63 10.60
CA ILE A 227 -31.14 -8.89 10.81
C ILE A 227 -30.25 -9.21 9.58
N ALA A 228 -28.97 -9.44 9.82
CA ALA A 228 -28.02 -9.91 8.82
C ALA A 228 -28.13 -11.43 8.61
N TRP A 229 -28.07 -12.20 9.70
CA TRP A 229 -28.17 -13.65 9.69
C TRP A 229 -28.77 -14.17 10.99
N VAL A 230 -29.55 -15.25 10.91
CA VAL A 230 -29.96 -16.02 12.08
C VAL A 230 -28.93 -17.13 12.29
N LEU A 231 -28.38 -17.20 13.50
CA LEU A 231 -27.33 -18.14 13.87
C LEU A 231 -27.94 -19.37 14.54
N THR A 232 -27.64 -20.54 13.97
CA THR A 232 -27.97 -21.83 14.57
C THR A 232 -26.72 -22.41 15.26
N PRO A 233 -26.77 -22.73 16.57
CA PRO A 233 -25.66 -23.39 17.26
C PRO A 233 -25.22 -24.69 16.55
N GLU A 234 -23.92 -25.00 16.61
CA GLU A 234 -23.26 -26.13 15.94
C GLU A 234 -23.19 -26.06 14.41
N THR A 235 -23.55 -24.92 13.82
CA THR A 235 -23.46 -24.70 12.38
C THR A 235 -22.61 -23.48 12.07
N GLN A 236 -21.96 -23.49 10.90
CA GLN A 236 -21.20 -22.33 10.37
C GLN A 236 -20.11 -21.77 11.31
N GLY A 237 -19.53 -22.61 12.17
CA GLY A 237 -18.47 -22.21 13.09
C GLY A 237 -18.96 -21.42 14.31
N PHE A 238 -20.26 -21.44 14.62
CA PHE A 238 -20.84 -20.91 15.86
C PHE A 238 -21.19 -22.07 16.80
N SER A 239 -20.41 -22.26 17.86
CA SER A 239 -20.59 -23.38 18.80
C SER A 239 -21.64 -23.07 19.86
N SER A 240 -22.19 -24.12 20.50
CA SER A 240 -23.08 -23.97 21.66
C SER A 240 -22.38 -23.29 22.84
N ALA A 241 -21.05 -23.41 22.94
CA ALA A 241 -20.26 -22.67 23.91
C ALA A 241 -20.25 -21.16 23.61
N ASP A 242 -20.02 -20.76 22.35
CA ASP A 242 -20.08 -19.35 21.94
C ASP A 242 -21.48 -18.75 22.19
N ALA A 243 -22.52 -19.54 21.93
CA ALA A 243 -23.90 -19.15 22.20
C ALA A 243 -24.15 -18.95 23.71
N TYR A 244 -23.64 -19.85 24.54
CA TYR A 244 -23.75 -19.73 26.00
C TYR A 244 -22.98 -18.53 26.54
N ASP A 245 -21.76 -18.29 26.05
CA ASP A 245 -20.95 -17.14 26.45
C ASP A 245 -21.63 -15.81 26.13
N LEU A 246 -22.36 -15.72 25.02
CA LEU A 246 -23.20 -14.56 24.71
C LEU A 246 -24.33 -14.35 25.73
N LEU A 247 -24.98 -15.42 26.19
CA LEU A 247 -26.01 -15.36 27.23
C LEU A 247 -25.44 -14.92 28.58
N VAL A 248 -24.22 -15.37 28.90
CA VAL A 248 -23.49 -14.96 30.11
C VAL A 248 -23.12 -13.48 30.03
N ALA A 249 -22.56 -13.02 28.91
CA ALA A 249 -22.21 -11.62 28.70
C ALA A 249 -23.44 -10.70 28.78
N GLY A 250 -24.61 -11.18 28.32
CA GLY A 250 -25.89 -10.48 28.45
C GLY A 250 -26.55 -10.58 29.83
N GLY A 251 -25.93 -11.27 30.79
CA GLY A 251 -26.41 -11.38 32.17
C GLY A 251 -27.63 -12.27 32.38
N VAL A 252 -28.02 -13.07 31.37
CA VAL A 252 -29.19 -13.97 31.46
C VAL A 252 -28.80 -15.41 31.83
N ALA A 253 -27.53 -15.77 31.65
CA ALA A 253 -26.95 -17.04 32.10
C ALA A 253 -25.82 -16.80 33.11
N LYS A 254 -25.56 -17.79 33.97
CA LYS A 254 -24.44 -17.73 34.92
C LYS A 254 -23.15 -18.16 34.21
N PRO A 255 -22.00 -17.52 34.48
CA PRO A 255 -20.74 -17.95 33.88
C PRO A 255 -20.42 -19.40 34.26
N VAL A 256 -19.93 -20.19 33.29
CA VAL A 256 -19.37 -21.51 33.59
C VAL A 256 -18.13 -21.31 34.44
N LEU A 257 -18.02 -22.07 35.53
CA LEU A 257 -16.85 -22.04 36.40
C LEU A 257 -15.61 -22.44 35.62
N SER A 258 -14.53 -21.69 35.78
CA SER A 258 -13.27 -22.04 35.13
C SER A 258 -12.68 -23.31 35.75
N ALA A 259 -11.80 -24.00 35.01
CA ALA A 259 -11.07 -25.13 35.56
C ALA A 259 -10.23 -24.77 36.81
N GLY A 260 -9.87 -23.48 36.97
CA GLY A 260 -9.22 -22.94 38.16
C GLY A 260 -10.18 -22.89 39.36
N ASP A 261 -11.38 -22.32 39.16
CA ASP A 261 -12.40 -22.20 40.20
C ASP A 261 -12.87 -23.58 40.71
N VAL A 262 -13.06 -24.53 39.78
CA VAL A 262 -13.40 -25.93 40.11
C VAL A 262 -12.29 -26.56 40.95
N LYS A 263 -11.02 -26.31 40.60
CA LYS A 263 -9.87 -26.85 41.33
C LYS A 263 -9.72 -26.22 42.72
N GLU A 264 -9.96 -24.92 42.85
CA GLU A 264 -9.95 -24.22 44.14
C GLU A 264 -11.08 -24.71 45.06
N ALA A 265 -12.29 -24.89 44.53
CA ALA A 265 -13.42 -25.44 45.28
C ALA A 265 -13.19 -26.90 45.71
N LEU A 266 -12.56 -27.73 44.86
CA LEU A 266 -12.14 -29.09 45.25
C LEU A 266 -11.06 -29.03 46.34
N ALA A 267 -10.05 -28.17 46.21
CA ALA A 267 -8.97 -28.04 47.17
C ALA A 267 -9.43 -27.52 48.53
N ALA A 268 -10.42 -26.62 48.57
CA ALA A 268 -11.02 -26.09 49.79
C ALA A 268 -11.81 -27.14 50.59
N ASN A 269 -12.27 -28.21 49.94
CA ASN A 269 -13.10 -29.27 50.55
C ASN A 269 -12.34 -30.59 50.76
N ILE A 270 -11.02 -30.52 50.95
CA ILE A 270 -10.21 -31.70 51.30
C ILE A 270 -10.41 -32.06 52.77
N VAL A 271 -10.94 -33.25 53.04
CA VAL A 271 -11.09 -33.80 54.38
C VAL A 271 -10.38 -35.15 54.45
N ALA A 272 -9.38 -35.26 55.34
CA ALA A 272 -8.60 -36.49 55.57
C ALA A 272 -8.04 -37.15 54.28
N GLY A 273 -7.56 -36.33 53.33
CA GLY A 273 -6.96 -36.81 52.08
C GLY A 273 -7.97 -37.29 51.02
N ARG A 274 -9.26 -36.96 51.19
CA ARG A 274 -10.35 -37.28 50.25
C ARG A 274 -11.18 -36.03 49.96
N ILE A 275 -11.84 -36.01 48.80
CA ILE A 275 -12.80 -34.99 48.39
C ILE A 275 -14.11 -35.71 48.03
N ALA A 276 -15.21 -35.41 48.71
CA ALA A 276 -16.50 -36.11 48.57
C ALA A 276 -16.39 -37.66 48.51
N GLY A 277 -15.52 -38.22 49.36
CA GLY A 277 -15.26 -39.67 49.44
C GLY A 277 -14.25 -40.23 48.43
N ILE A 278 -13.78 -39.46 47.46
CA ILE A 278 -12.79 -39.87 46.44
C ILE A 278 -11.36 -39.52 46.91
N PRO A 279 -10.40 -40.46 46.92
CA PRO A 279 -9.01 -40.18 47.27
C PRO A 279 -8.35 -39.18 46.32
N ILE A 280 -7.54 -38.26 46.84
CA ILE A 280 -6.83 -37.23 46.03
C ILE A 280 -5.99 -37.87 44.91
N GLY A 281 -5.38 -39.03 45.15
CA GLY A 281 -4.57 -39.73 44.15
C GLY A 281 -5.36 -40.21 42.91
N GLN A 282 -6.69 -40.28 42.96
CA GLN A 282 -7.54 -40.65 41.83
C GLN A 282 -8.05 -39.43 41.04
N LEU A 283 -7.88 -38.22 41.57
CA LEU A 283 -8.29 -36.95 40.93
C LEU A 283 -7.34 -36.49 39.82
N GLY A 284 -6.34 -37.29 39.45
CA GLY A 284 -5.60 -37.08 38.19
C GLY A 284 -6.46 -37.36 36.96
N ASN A 285 -7.51 -38.17 37.09
CA ASN A 285 -8.48 -38.45 36.02
C ASN A 285 -9.52 -37.31 35.92
N PRO A 286 -9.74 -36.72 34.72
CA PRO A 286 -10.79 -35.71 34.50
C PRO A 286 -12.18 -36.14 34.97
N GLN A 287 -12.57 -37.40 34.74
CA GLN A 287 -13.90 -37.89 35.10
C GLN A 287 -14.08 -37.95 36.63
N SER A 288 -13.08 -38.44 37.35
CA SER A 288 -13.12 -38.53 38.82
C SER A 288 -13.11 -37.15 39.49
N ARG A 289 -12.57 -36.12 38.84
CA ARG A 289 -12.66 -34.72 39.30
C ARG A 289 -14.05 -34.15 39.15
N GLU A 290 -14.69 -34.39 38.01
CA GLU A 290 -16.06 -33.98 37.75
C GLU A 290 -17.02 -34.65 38.75
N ASP A 291 -16.89 -35.97 38.97
CA ASP A 291 -17.72 -36.71 39.91
C ASP A 291 -17.54 -36.24 41.37
N ALA A 292 -16.31 -35.90 41.77
CA ALA A 292 -16.03 -35.34 43.09
C ALA A 292 -16.65 -33.96 43.26
N TYR A 293 -16.57 -33.13 42.23
CA TYR A 293 -17.13 -31.79 42.23
C TYR A 293 -18.67 -31.82 42.30
N GLN A 294 -19.31 -32.64 41.47
CA GLN A 294 -20.78 -32.76 41.45
C GLN A 294 -21.34 -33.23 42.80
N LYS A 295 -20.64 -34.12 43.51
CA LYS A 295 -21.04 -34.54 44.86
C LYS A 295 -20.94 -33.40 45.88
N LEU A 296 -19.86 -32.60 45.82
CA LEU A 296 -19.74 -31.42 46.67
C LEU A 296 -20.83 -30.38 46.35
N ALA A 297 -21.17 -30.19 45.08
CA ALA A 297 -22.25 -29.30 44.68
C ALA A 297 -23.62 -29.79 45.20
N ALA A 298 -23.90 -31.10 45.08
CA ALA A 298 -25.13 -31.71 45.59
C ALA A 298 -25.29 -31.62 47.13
N GLU A 299 -24.17 -31.60 47.87
CA GLU A 299 -24.14 -31.40 49.32
C GLU A 299 -24.17 -29.91 49.73
N GLY A 300 -24.19 -28.98 48.76
CA GLY A 300 -24.18 -27.53 48.98
C GLY A 300 -22.81 -26.96 49.38
N LEU A 301 -21.74 -27.75 49.21
CA LEU A 301 -20.36 -27.42 49.61
C LEU A 301 -19.49 -26.87 48.47
N ALA A 302 -20.00 -26.90 47.23
CA ALA A 302 -19.41 -26.25 46.07
C ALA A 302 -20.49 -25.59 45.20
N PRO A 303 -20.17 -24.54 44.40
CA PRO A 303 -21.12 -23.94 43.46
C PRO A 303 -21.60 -24.93 42.39
N ASP A 304 -22.87 -24.89 42.00
CA ASP A 304 -23.41 -25.78 40.95
C ASP A 304 -22.66 -25.59 39.61
N THR A 305 -22.17 -26.69 39.03
CA THR A 305 -21.69 -26.73 37.64
C THR A 305 -22.83 -27.14 36.71
N LEU A 306 -22.96 -26.42 35.60
CA LEU A 306 -23.89 -26.80 34.54
C LEU A 306 -23.24 -27.85 33.65
N SER A 307 -23.93 -28.98 33.48
CA SER A 307 -23.58 -30.00 32.49
C SER A 307 -23.79 -29.50 31.05
N ALA A 308 -23.11 -30.11 30.08
CA ALA A 308 -23.25 -29.79 28.66
C ALA A 308 -24.73 -29.87 28.18
N SER A 309 -25.49 -30.87 28.65
CA SER A 309 -26.92 -31.01 28.31
C SER A 309 -27.79 -29.89 28.91
N GLN A 310 -27.43 -29.34 30.06
CA GLN A 310 -28.13 -28.19 30.65
C GLN A 310 -27.80 -26.89 29.91
N ILE A 311 -26.54 -26.72 29.48
CA ILE A 311 -26.11 -25.61 28.63
C ILE A 311 -26.90 -25.64 27.31
N GLU A 312 -26.99 -26.78 26.65
CA GLU A 312 -27.77 -26.95 25.41
C GLU A 312 -29.24 -26.57 25.59
N LYS A 313 -29.88 -27.00 26.69
CA LYS A 313 -31.28 -26.63 26.99
C LYS A 313 -31.46 -25.13 27.15
N ILE A 314 -30.56 -24.47 27.86
CA ILE A 314 -30.59 -23.01 28.04
C ILE A 314 -30.38 -22.30 26.71
N VAL A 315 -29.43 -22.76 25.89
CA VAL A 315 -29.17 -22.20 24.56
C VAL A 315 -30.39 -22.36 23.64
N GLN A 316 -31.11 -23.48 23.71
CA GLN A 316 -32.32 -23.73 22.91
C GLN A 316 -33.51 -22.82 23.26
N GLU A 317 -33.52 -22.17 24.41
CA GLU A 317 -34.57 -21.20 24.78
C GLU A 317 -34.43 -19.85 24.07
N TYR A 318 -33.28 -19.60 23.42
CA TYR A 318 -32.98 -18.34 22.76
C TYR A 318 -32.65 -18.53 21.29
N VAL A 319 -32.95 -17.51 20.50
CA VAL A 319 -32.52 -17.37 19.13
C VAL A 319 -31.34 -16.40 19.08
N PHE A 320 -30.29 -16.81 18.39
CA PHE A 320 -29.09 -16.02 18.18
C PHE A 320 -29.10 -15.46 16.77
N PHE A 321 -28.67 -14.22 16.61
CA PHE A 321 -28.65 -13.56 15.31
C PHE A 321 -27.58 -12.48 15.26
N GLU A 322 -27.13 -12.18 14.06
CA GLU A 322 -26.32 -11.01 13.76
C GLU A 322 -27.24 -9.90 13.29
N VAL A 323 -27.18 -8.75 13.95
CA VAL A 323 -27.93 -7.54 13.58
C VAL A 323 -26.96 -6.51 13.02
N TYR A 324 -27.33 -5.82 11.95
CA TYR A 324 -26.54 -4.69 11.46
C TYR A 324 -26.55 -3.55 12.47
N ALA A 325 -25.41 -2.86 12.60
CA ALA A 325 -25.34 -1.63 13.38
C ALA A 325 -26.21 -0.51 12.76
N GLU A 326 -26.39 -0.51 11.44
CA GLU A 326 -27.31 0.37 10.73
C GLU A 326 -28.75 -0.18 10.79
N PRO A 327 -29.71 0.53 11.40
CA PRO A 327 -31.08 0.07 11.55
C PRO A 327 -31.88 0.05 10.24
N SER A 328 -31.52 0.86 9.24
CA SER A 328 -32.27 0.91 7.99
C SER A 328 -31.85 -0.20 7.02
N HIS A 329 -32.81 -1.06 6.66
CA HIS A 329 -32.62 -2.11 5.66
C HIS A 329 -32.24 -1.53 4.28
N GLU A 330 -32.88 -0.42 3.88
CA GLU A 330 -32.60 0.25 2.60
C GLU A 330 -31.16 0.72 2.50
N VAL A 331 -30.61 1.29 3.59
CA VAL A 331 -29.24 1.77 3.65
C VAL A 331 -28.25 0.60 3.57
N THR A 332 -28.52 -0.51 4.26
CA THR A 332 -27.65 -1.69 4.19
C THR A 332 -27.68 -2.36 2.81
N GLU A 333 -28.83 -2.44 2.15
CA GLU A 333 -28.91 -2.98 0.80
C GLU A 333 -28.20 -2.09 -0.23
N ALA A 334 -28.37 -0.77 -0.11
CA ALA A 334 -27.62 0.18 -0.94
C ALA A 334 -26.11 0.05 -0.71
N ALA A 335 -25.66 -0.10 0.53
CA ALA A 335 -24.25 -0.27 0.87
C ALA A 335 -23.67 -1.58 0.32
N LYS A 336 -24.40 -2.70 0.38
CA LYS A 336 -24.01 -3.98 -0.24
C LYS A 336 -23.88 -3.84 -1.76
N ALA A 337 -24.87 -3.25 -2.42
CA ALA A 337 -24.86 -3.03 -3.86
C ALA A 337 -23.69 -2.12 -4.28
N ALA A 338 -23.44 -1.04 -3.54
CA ALA A 338 -22.30 -0.16 -3.76
C ALA A 338 -20.97 -0.89 -3.58
N LEU A 339 -20.80 -1.67 -2.51
CA LEU A 339 -19.59 -2.47 -2.29
C LEU A 339 -19.35 -3.50 -3.40
N GLN A 340 -20.41 -4.11 -3.92
CA GLN A 340 -20.30 -5.04 -5.05
C GLN A 340 -19.86 -4.33 -6.35
N LYS A 341 -20.43 -3.14 -6.64
CA LYS A 341 -19.99 -2.30 -7.78
C LYS A 341 -18.51 -1.92 -7.63
N ILE A 342 -18.12 -1.48 -6.44
CA ILE A 342 -16.74 -1.08 -6.14
C ILE A 342 -15.79 -2.27 -6.24
N SER A 343 -16.13 -3.43 -5.66
CA SER A 343 -15.26 -4.61 -5.69
C SER A 343 -15.02 -5.10 -7.12
N TYR A 344 -16.02 -5.03 -8.00
CA TYR A 344 -15.86 -5.33 -9.43
C TYR A 344 -14.88 -4.36 -10.10
N ARG A 345 -15.04 -3.04 -9.88
CA ARG A 345 -14.13 -2.03 -10.45
C ARG A 345 -12.71 -2.13 -9.90
N VAL A 346 -12.55 -2.39 -8.61
CA VAL A 346 -11.25 -2.64 -7.98
C VAL A 346 -10.62 -3.88 -8.58
N SER A 347 -11.36 -4.98 -8.72
CA SER A 347 -10.85 -6.22 -9.31
C SER A 347 -10.42 -6.01 -10.76
N PHE A 348 -11.19 -5.26 -11.55
CA PHE A 348 -10.83 -4.91 -12.92
C PHE A 348 -9.57 -4.03 -12.98
N SER A 349 -9.46 -3.06 -12.08
CA SER A 349 -8.28 -2.18 -11.98
C SER A 349 -7.04 -2.97 -11.56
N GLN A 350 -7.18 -3.89 -10.59
CA GLN A 350 -6.11 -4.81 -10.17
C GLN A 350 -5.66 -5.71 -11.31
N PHE A 351 -6.60 -6.24 -12.10
CA PHE A 351 -6.26 -7.04 -13.29
C PHE A 351 -5.43 -6.24 -14.29
N PHE A 352 -5.77 -4.97 -14.52
CA PHE A 352 -5.01 -4.09 -15.39
C PHE A 352 -3.61 -3.78 -14.82
N ASP A 353 -3.52 -3.50 -13.53
CA ASP A 353 -2.24 -3.28 -12.82
C ASP A 353 -1.32 -4.50 -12.92
N ILE A 354 -1.83 -5.69 -12.64
CA ILE A 354 -1.10 -6.96 -12.79
C ILE A 354 -0.66 -7.18 -14.25
N GLY A 355 -1.51 -6.80 -15.21
CA GLY A 355 -1.17 -6.85 -16.64
C GLY A 355 0.01 -5.95 -17.00
N LEU A 356 0.02 -4.71 -16.50
CA LEU A 356 1.15 -3.79 -16.68
C LEU A 356 2.43 -4.33 -16.03
N ASP A 357 2.31 -4.91 -14.85
CA ASP A 357 3.39 -5.58 -14.13
C ASP A 357 3.96 -6.78 -14.90
N ALA A 358 3.08 -7.58 -15.51
CA ALA A 358 3.47 -8.69 -16.36
C ALA A 358 4.19 -8.24 -17.64
N ILE A 359 3.75 -7.14 -18.26
CA ILE A 359 4.43 -6.54 -19.42
C ILE A 359 5.81 -6.04 -19.04
N SER A 360 5.94 -5.39 -17.88
CA SER A 360 7.22 -4.93 -17.37
C SER A 360 8.18 -6.11 -17.12
N LEU A 361 7.71 -7.16 -16.44
CA LEU A 361 8.51 -8.35 -16.19
C LEU A 361 8.91 -9.06 -17.48
N ALA A 362 7.99 -9.19 -18.44
CA ALA A 362 8.26 -9.74 -19.76
C ALA A 362 9.34 -8.93 -20.50
N SER A 363 9.36 -7.61 -20.34
CA SER A 363 10.40 -6.74 -20.95
C SER A 363 11.77 -6.97 -20.34
N ILE A 364 11.84 -7.15 -19.01
CA ILE A 364 13.08 -7.49 -18.30
C ILE A 364 13.60 -8.84 -18.80
N TYR A 365 12.74 -9.86 -18.83
CA TYR A 365 13.12 -11.19 -19.31
C TYR A 365 13.50 -11.19 -20.79
N PHE A 366 12.81 -10.42 -21.62
CA PHE A 366 13.18 -10.27 -23.02
C PHE A 366 14.57 -9.64 -23.18
N LEU A 367 14.84 -8.54 -22.46
CA LEU A 367 16.13 -7.85 -22.54
C LEU A 367 17.28 -8.72 -22.02
N ALA A 368 17.05 -9.50 -20.97
CA ALA A 368 18.01 -10.46 -20.44
C ALA A 368 18.23 -11.65 -21.40
N ALA A 369 17.16 -12.14 -22.04
CA ALA A 369 17.18 -13.33 -22.87
C ALA A 369 17.62 -13.08 -24.33
N ILE A 370 17.38 -11.90 -24.90
CA ILE A 370 17.63 -11.65 -26.33
C ILE A 370 19.10 -11.86 -26.69
N GLY A 371 20.04 -11.45 -25.82
CA GLY A 371 21.47 -11.70 -26.01
C GLY A 371 21.79 -13.20 -26.06
N LEU A 372 21.22 -13.96 -25.14
CA LEU A 372 21.37 -15.42 -25.05
C LEU A 372 20.74 -16.14 -26.24
N ALA A 373 19.58 -15.66 -26.72
CA ALA A 373 18.86 -16.24 -27.85
C ALA A 373 19.71 -16.27 -29.12
N ILE A 374 20.52 -15.23 -29.32
CA ILE A 374 21.38 -15.07 -30.50
C ILE A 374 22.60 -15.97 -30.37
N THR A 375 23.28 -15.93 -29.23
CA THR A 375 24.50 -16.75 -29.03
C THR A 375 24.15 -18.22 -29.13
N PHE A 376 23.05 -18.64 -28.51
CA PHE A 376 22.60 -20.02 -28.57
C PHE A 376 22.04 -20.39 -29.94
N GLY A 377 21.28 -19.49 -30.58
CA GLY A 377 20.71 -19.71 -31.91
C GLY A 377 21.72 -19.84 -33.03
N VAL A 378 22.84 -19.12 -32.95
CA VAL A 378 23.87 -19.10 -33.99
C VAL A 378 24.92 -20.19 -33.77
N MET A 379 25.38 -20.37 -32.55
CA MET A 379 26.52 -21.25 -32.25
C MET A 379 26.10 -22.60 -31.65
N GLY A 380 24.85 -22.76 -31.20
CA GLY A 380 24.42 -23.99 -30.51
C GLY A 380 25.06 -24.20 -29.14
N VAL A 381 25.72 -23.16 -28.60
CA VAL A 381 26.45 -23.21 -27.32
C VAL A 381 25.61 -22.66 -26.19
N ILE A 382 25.44 -23.44 -25.13
CA ILE A 382 24.82 -22.98 -23.88
C ILE A 382 25.88 -22.24 -23.06
N ASN A 383 25.62 -20.96 -22.77
CA ASN A 383 26.52 -20.10 -22.00
C ASN A 383 25.94 -19.79 -20.61
N MET A 384 26.42 -20.49 -19.57
CA MET A 384 26.00 -20.24 -18.19
C MET A 384 26.59 -18.95 -17.60
N ALA A 385 27.66 -18.40 -18.19
CA ALA A 385 28.24 -17.13 -17.78
C ALA A 385 27.44 -15.91 -18.30
N HIS A 386 26.35 -16.11 -19.06
CA HIS A 386 25.56 -15.00 -19.60
C HIS A 386 25.01 -14.06 -18.53
N GLY A 387 24.59 -14.60 -17.38
CA GLY A 387 24.15 -13.80 -16.23
C GLY A 387 25.24 -12.86 -15.71
N GLU A 388 26.52 -13.24 -15.83
CA GLU A 388 27.64 -12.41 -15.39
C GLU A 388 27.90 -11.22 -16.31
N PHE A 389 27.51 -11.30 -17.59
CA PHE A 389 27.51 -10.12 -18.47
C PHE A 389 26.44 -9.12 -18.06
N ILE A 390 25.27 -9.59 -17.57
CA ILE A 390 24.25 -8.73 -16.97
C ILE A 390 24.82 -8.05 -15.71
N MET A 391 25.45 -8.82 -14.83
CA MET A 391 26.09 -8.29 -13.62
C MET A 391 27.17 -7.23 -13.95
N MET A 392 28.08 -7.52 -14.89
CA MET A 392 29.12 -6.58 -15.31
C MET A 392 28.53 -5.28 -15.90
N GLY A 393 27.43 -5.37 -16.63
CA GLY A 393 26.69 -4.20 -17.11
C GLY A 393 26.15 -3.33 -15.97
N ALA A 394 25.51 -3.95 -14.98
CA ALA A 394 24.98 -3.25 -13.80
C ALA A 394 26.10 -2.55 -13.00
N TYR A 395 27.23 -3.23 -12.77
CA TYR A 395 28.40 -2.62 -12.11
C TYR A 395 29.04 -1.53 -12.95
N THR A 396 29.02 -1.64 -14.29
CA THR A 396 29.50 -0.55 -15.16
C THR A 396 28.67 0.72 -14.93
N GLY A 397 27.34 0.59 -14.83
CA GLY A 397 26.48 1.72 -14.46
C GLY A 397 26.83 2.32 -13.11
N PHE A 398 27.05 1.47 -12.09
CA PHE A 398 27.43 1.92 -10.75
C PHE A 398 28.77 2.67 -10.75
N VAL A 399 29.77 2.13 -11.44
CA VAL A 399 31.10 2.75 -11.54
C VAL A 399 31.03 4.10 -12.26
N VAL A 400 30.27 4.21 -13.34
CA VAL A 400 30.09 5.49 -14.05
C VAL A 400 29.48 6.55 -13.14
N GLN A 401 28.53 6.19 -12.27
CA GLN A 401 27.96 7.11 -11.28
C GLN A 401 28.96 7.60 -10.22
N GLN A 402 30.04 6.86 -9.96
CA GLN A 402 31.10 7.35 -9.07
C GLN A 402 31.93 8.47 -9.70
N PHE A 403 32.01 8.52 -11.03
CA PHE A 403 32.79 9.53 -11.76
C PHE A 403 31.93 10.69 -12.28
N VAL A 404 30.66 10.44 -12.59
CA VAL A 404 29.71 11.42 -13.12
C VAL A 404 28.57 11.59 -12.11
N PRO A 405 28.59 12.65 -11.28
CA PRO A 405 27.55 12.88 -10.26
C PRO A 405 26.16 13.16 -10.84
N ASP A 406 26.09 13.70 -12.06
CA ASP A 406 24.82 13.90 -12.77
C ASP A 406 24.22 12.55 -13.14
N GLN A 407 23.13 12.19 -12.48
CA GLN A 407 22.44 10.91 -12.64
C GLN A 407 21.94 10.71 -14.07
N THR A 408 21.50 11.76 -14.78
CA THR A 408 20.99 11.63 -16.16
C THR A 408 22.12 11.36 -17.13
N LEU A 409 23.20 12.14 -17.05
CA LEU A 409 24.39 11.93 -17.88
C LEU A 409 25.05 10.58 -17.56
N SER A 410 25.05 10.15 -16.30
CA SER A 410 25.63 8.88 -15.89
C SER A 410 24.98 7.68 -16.60
N ILE A 411 23.65 7.66 -16.74
CA ILE A 411 22.93 6.56 -17.41
C ILE A 411 23.17 6.59 -18.91
N LEU A 412 23.14 7.77 -19.52
CA LEU A 412 23.40 7.94 -20.95
C LEU A 412 24.80 7.48 -21.35
N LEU A 413 25.79 7.65 -20.47
CA LEU A 413 27.14 7.14 -20.64
C LEU A 413 27.28 5.66 -20.25
N ALA A 414 26.54 5.21 -19.22
CA ALA A 414 26.58 3.84 -18.74
C ALA A 414 26.12 2.83 -19.79
N VAL A 415 25.06 3.12 -20.54
CA VAL A 415 24.54 2.19 -21.57
C VAL A 415 25.59 1.83 -22.65
N PRO A 416 26.22 2.78 -23.36
CA PRO A 416 27.24 2.46 -24.35
C PRO A 416 28.53 1.90 -23.73
N LEU A 417 28.92 2.34 -22.53
CA LEU A 417 30.08 1.79 -21.84
C LEU A 417 29.85 0.34 -21.39
N ALA A 418 28.67 0.04 -20.84
CA ALA A 418 28.29 -1.31 -20.46
C ALA A 418 28.33 -2.24 -21.68
N PHE A 419 27.78 -1.80 -22.81
CA PHE A 419 27.91 -2.53 -24.07
C PHE A 419 29.37 -2.78 -24.44
N GLY A 420 30.22 -1.74 -24.41
CA GLY A 420 31.62 -1.86 -24.80
C GLY A 420 32.42 -2.81 -23.91
N VAL A 421 32.22 -2.72 -22.60
CA VAL A 421 32.88 -3.57 -21.59
C VAL A 421 32.45 -5.02 -21.76
N THR A 422 31.14 -5.29 -21.81
CA THR A 422 30.66 -6.68 -21.89
C THR A 422 30.81 -7.27 -23.28
N PHE A 423 30.78 -6.47 -24.35
CA PHE A 423 31.17 -6.91 -25.70
C PHE A 423 32.62 -7.38 -25.70
N SER A 424 33.53 -6.59 -25.14
CA SER A 424 34.96 -6.93 -25.08
C SER A 424 35.20 -8.17 -24.23
N ALA A 425 34.54 -8.26 -23.07
CA ALA A 425 34.60 -9.45 -22.21
C ALA A 425 34.04 -10.70 -22.92
N GLY A 426 32.94 -10.56 -23.65
CA GLY A 426 32.36 -11.63 -24.45
C GLY A 426 33.30 -12.11 -25.54
N VAL A 427 33.90 -11.20 -26.31
CA VAL A 427 34.92 -11.51 -27.32
C VAL A 427 36.12 -12.23 -26.71
N ALA A 428 36.60 -11.77 -25.54
CA ALA A 428 37.69 -12.42 -24.83
C ALA A 428 37.32 -13.85 -24.41
N MET A 429 36.12 -14.06 -23.87
CA MET A 429 35.65 -15.39 -23.46
C MET A 429 35.48 -16.33 -24.65
N GLU A 430 34.97 -15.82 -25.78
CA GLU A 430 34.85 -16.60 -27.01
C GLU A 430 36.23 -17.05 -27.50
N ARG A 431 37.19 -16.12 -27.58
CA ARG A 431 38.54 -16.38 -28.10
C ARG A 431 39.38 -17.30 -27.24
N LEU A 432 39.30 -17.12 -25.92
CA LEU A 432 40.15 -17.83 -24.98
C LEU A 432 39.60 -19.20 -24.62
N VAL A 433 38.28 -19.38 -24.63
CA VAL A 433 37.64 -20.59 -24.10
C VAL A 433 36.71 -21.25 -25.12
N ILE A 434 35.66 -20.55 -25.55
CA ILE A 434 34.57 -21.19 -26.31
C ILE A 434 35.05 -21.72 -27.67
N ARG A 435 35.96 -21.00 -28.34
CA ARG A 435 36.49 -21.42 -29.64
C ARG A 435 37.09 -22.83 -29.64
N TRP A 436 37.68 -23.23 -28.52
CA TRP A 436 38.32 -24.54 -28.36
C TRP A 436 37.31 -25.65 -28.07
N LEU A 437 36.06 -25.29 -27.75
CA LEU A 437 35.03 -26.19 -27.22
C LEU A 437 33.76 -26.26 -28.09
N TYR A 438 33.71 -25.60 -29.25
CA TYR A 438 32.51 -25.54 -30.11
C TYR A 438 31.85 -26.91 -30.39
N ASN A 439 32.64 -27.97 -30.55
CA ASN A 439 32.13 -29.31 -30.85
C ASN A 439 31.81 -30.15 -29.60
N ARG A 440 31.85 -29.53 -28.40
CA ARG A 440 31.76 -30.21 -27.11
C ARG A 440 30.78 -29.46 -26.19
N PRO A 441 29.46 -29.62 -26.39
CA PRO A 441 28.45 -28.79 -25.72
C PRO A 441 28.45 -28.96 -24.20
N LEU A 442 28.65 -30.18 -23.68
CA LEU A 442 28.73 -30.44 -22.24
C LEU A 442 29.96 -29.79 -21.60
N GLU A 443 31.12 -29.87 -22.27
CA GLU A 443 32.35 -29.23 -21.80
C GLU A 443 32.24 -27.71 -21.81
N THR A 444 31.54 -27.15 -22.81
CA THR A 444 31.30 -25.70 -22.87
C THR A 444 30.38 -25.22 -21.74
N LEU A 445 29.36 -26.00 -21.40
CA LEU A 445 28.48 -25.71 -20.26
C LEU A 445 29.28 -25.71 -18.95
N LEU A 446 30.12 -26.73 -18.72
CA LEU A 446 30.97 -26.81 -17.53
C LEU A 446 32.00 -25.67 -17.47
N ALA A 447 32.63 -25.34 -18.60
CA ALA A 447 33.61 -24.25 -18.69
C ALA A 447 32.96 -22.89 -18.40
N THR A 448 31.81 -22.60 -19.00
CA THR A 448 31.08 -21.34 -18.76
C THR A 448 30.52 -21.24 -17.34
N PHE A 449 30.13 -22.36 -16.72
CA PHE A 449 29.79 -22.38 -15.30
C PHE A 449 30.99 -22.05 -14.40
N GLY A 450 32.16 -22.62 -14.68
CA GLY A 450 33.39 -22.29 -13.95
C GLY A 450 33.79 -20.82 -14.10
N ILE A 451 33.66 -20.26 -15.30
CA ILE A 451 33.89 -18.83 -15.56
C ILE A 451 32.88 -17.98 -14.80
N SER A 452 31.61 -18.40 -14.73
CA SER A 452 30.59 -17.70 -13.98
C SER A 452 30.99 -17.54 -12.50
N ILE A 453 31.37 -18.63 -11.85
CA ILE A 453 31.86 -18.62 -10.45
C ILE A 453 33.08 -17.70 -10.30
N ALA A 454 34.02 -17.76 -11.25
CA ALA A 454 35.20 -16.91 -11.22
C ALA A 454 34.84 -15.41 -11.33
N LEU A 455 33.95 -15.04 -12.25
CA LEU A 455 33.49 -13.66 -12.43
C LEU A 455 32.71 -13.15 -11.21
N GLN A 456 31.84 -13.98 -10.62
CA GLN A 456 31.16 -13.65 -9.37
C GLN A 456 32.16 -13.38 -8.24
N GLN A 457 33.18 -14.22 -8.10
CA GLN A 457 34.21 -14.03 -7.07
C GLN A 457 35.05 -12.78 -7.33
N VAL A 458 35.39 -12.49 -8.58
CA VAL A 458 36.08 -11.24 -8.96
C VAL A 458 35.23 -10.03 -8.59
N ALA A 459 33.93 -10.04 -8.87
CA ALA A 459 33.01 -8.97 -8.50
C ALA A 459 32.93 -8.80 -6.97
N LYS A 460 32.84 -9.89 -6.20
CA LYS A 460 32.88 -9.87 -4.73
C LYS A 460 34.17 -9.27 -4.19
N ASN A 461 35.31 -9.57 -4.82
CA ASN A 461 36.60 -9.03 -4.40
C ASN A 461 36.75 -7.53 -4.69
N ILE A 462 36.19 -7.05 -5.81
CA ILE A 462 36.30 -5.63 -6.21
C ILE A 462 35.26 -4.77 -5.49
N PHE A 463 34.00 -5.20 -5.47
CA PHE A 463 32.86 -4.39 -5.03
C PHE A 463 32.32 -4.76 -3.64
N GLY A 464 32.76 -5.89 -3.08
CA GLY A 464 32.23 -6.48 -1.85
C GLY A 464 30.96 -7.30 -2.08
N THR A 465 30.47 -7.95 -1.01
CA THR A 465 29.24 -8.77 -1.02
C THR A 465 27.96 -7.96 -0.79
N GLN A 466 28.09 -6.67 -0.43
CA GLN A 466 26.94 -5.80 -0.18
C GLN A 466 26.32 -5.29 -1.48
N ALA A 467 25.00 -5.13 -1.44
CA ALA A 467 24.26 -4.51 -2.53
C ALA A 467 24.69 -3.06 -2.75
N ARG A 468 25.01 -2.71 -3.99
CA ARG A 468 25.34 -1.35 -4.41
C ARG A 468 24.11 -0.71 -5.08
N PRO A 469 23.66 0.48 -4.65
CA PRO A 469 22.54 1.15 -5.29
C PRO A 469 23.00 1.78 -6.61
N LEU A 470 22.21 1.58 -7.67
CA LEU A 470 22.31 2.37 -8.90
C LEU A 470 21.17 3.39 -8.85
N THR A 471 21.50 4.68 -8.67
CA THR A 471 20.49 5.70 -8.41
C THR A 471 19.86 6.19 -9.71
N SER A 472 18.53 6.23 -9.77
CA SER A 472 17.79 6.76 -10.91
C SER A 472 17.66 8.29 -10.83
N PRO A 473 17.76 9.01 -11.97
CA PRO A 473 17.39 10.42 -12.11
C PRO A 473 15.99 10.75 -11.60
N ASP A 474 15.77 12.02 -11.24
CA ASP A 474 14.47 12.51 -10.75
C ASP A 474 13.31 12.24 -11.72
N TRP A 475 13.55 12.30 -13.04
CA TRP A 475 12.51 12.01 -14.05
C TRP A 475 12.16 10.53 -14.19
N LEU A 476 13.04 9.63 -13.73
CA LEU A 476 12.75 8.19 -13.56
C LEU A 476 12.25 7.88 -12.14
N GLY A 477 12.40 8.83 -11.22
CA GLY A 477 11.88 8.74 -9.87
C GLY A 477 10.35 8.80 -9.86
N GLY A 478 9.73 7.91 -9.10
CA GLY A 478 8.28 7.89 -8.89
C GLY A 478 7.50 6.96 -9.83
N ALA A 479 6.21 7.26 -9.97
CA ALA A 479 5.26 6.45 -10.71
C ALA A 479 4.19 7.32 -11.37
N TRP A 480 3.73 6.87 -12.52
CA TRP A 480 2.52 7.40 -13.13
C TRP A 480 1.31 6.76 -12.45
N VAL A 481 0.63 7.55 -11.61
CA VAL A 481 -0.56 7.13 -10.85
C VAL A 481 -1.79 7.45 -11.68
N ILE A 482 -2.54 6.42 -12.08
CA ILE A 482 -3.81 6.58 -12.81
C ILE A 482 -4.96 6.66 -11.81
N ASN A 483 -4.93 5.81 -10.79
CA ASN A 483 -5.87 5.79 -9.68
C ASN A 483 -5.22 5.11 -8.45
N ASP A 484 -5.95 5.01 -7.34
CA ASP A 484 -5.48 4.38 -6.08
C ASP A 484 -5.06 2.90 -6.20
N VAL A 485 -5.41 2.23 -7.29
CA VAL A 485 -5.15 0.81 -7.53
C VAL A 485 -4.06 0.60 -8.57
N VAL A 486 -3.97 1.46 -9.58
CA VAL A 486 -3.09 1.30 -10.75
C VAL A 486 -2.03 2.39 -10.73
N ALA A 487 -0.78 1.98 -10.52
CA ALA A 487 0.38 2.86 -10.57
C ALA A 487 1.58 2.15 -11.18
N ILE A 488 2.13 2.71 -12.25
CA ILE A 488 3.30 2.14 -12.93
C ILE A 488 4.52 3.03 -12.71
N SER A 489 5.60 2.46 -12.18
CA SER A 489 6.86 3.20 -12.01
C SER A 489 7.45 3.61 -13.35
N TYR A 490 7.99 4.84 -13.44
CA TYR A 490 8.64 5.33 -14.66
C TYR A 490 9.82 4.45 -15.09
N ILE A 491 10.50 3.79 -14.14
CA ILE A 491 11.57 2.80 -14.43
C ILE A 491 11.02 1.62 -15.25
N ARG A 492 9.80 1.13 -14.93
CA ARG A 492 9.17 0.01 -15.65
C ARG A 492 8.81 0.41 -17.08
N ILE A 493 8.30 1.63 -17.26
CA ILE A 493 8.03 2.19 -18.60
C ILE A 493 9.34 2.33 -19.38
N ALA A 494 10.39 2.85 -18.76
CA ALA A 494 11.70 3.01 -19.39
C ALA A 494 12.30 1.67 -19.84
N ILE A 495 12.18 0.61 -19.03
CA ILE A 495 12.63 -0.74 -19.41
C ILE A 495 11.83 -1.27 -20.60
N PHE A 496 10.51 -1.09 -20.62
CA PHE A 496 9.66 -1.49 -21.75
C PHE A 496 10.06 -0.76 -23.04
N VAL A 497 10.26 0.56 -22.97
CA VAL A 497 10.72 1.37 -24.11
C VAL A 497 12.12 0.93 -24.57
N LEU A 498 13.04 0.69 -23.63
CA LEU A 498 14.38 0.20 -23.92
C LEU A 498 14.33 -1.16 -24.62
N ALA A 499 13.51 -2.09 -24.14
CA ALA A 499 13.30 -3.40 -24.75
C ALA A 499 12.79 -3.28 -26.20
N LEU A 500 11.85 -2.35 -26.48
CA LEU A 500 11.37 -2.09 -27.84
C LEU A 500 12.45 -1.47 -28.74
N ILE A 501 13.22 -0.52 -28.22
CA ILE A 501 14.36 0.08 -28.95
C ILE A 501 15.37 -1.02 -29.30
N PHE A 502 15.75 -1.87 -28.34
CA PHE A 502 16.66 -2.98 -28.60
C PHE A 502 16.11 -4.00 -29.58
N LEU A 503 14.83 -4.37 -29.47
CA LEU A 503 14.18 -5.22 -30.46
C LEU A 503 14.29 -4.60 -31.87
N GLY A 504 14.00 -3.31 -32.01
CA GLY A 504 14.09 -2.58 -33.27
C GLY A 504 15.51 -2.53 -33.84
N VAL A 505 16.48 -2.10 -33.03
CA VAL A 505 17.91 -2.05 -33.39
C VAL A 505 18.41 -3.45 -33.76
N PHE A 506 18.03 -4.46 -32.99
CA PHE A 506 18.48 -5.82 -33.22
C PHE A 506 17.89 -6.43 -34.50
N LEU A 507 16.59 -6.22 -34.76
CA LEU A 507 15.95 -6.61 -36.01
C LEU A 507 16.58 -5.88 -37.21
N PHE A 508 16.93 -4.60 -37.05
CA PHE A 508 17.64 -3.85 -38.08
C PHE A 508 19.01 -4.48 -38.37
N ILE A 509 19.81 -4.75 -37.34
CA ILE A 509 21.12 -5.40 -37.48
C ILE A 509 20.98 -6.74 -38.22
N LEU A 510 20.10 -7.64 -37.78
CA LEU A 510 20.02 -8.97 -38.38
C LEU A 510 19.35 -9.00 -39.77
N LYS A 511 18.39 -8.12 -40.05
CA LYS A 511 17.65 -8.15 -41.33
C LYS A 511 18.23 -7.24 -42.40
N ARG A 512 18.86 -6.12 -42.04
CA ARG A 512 19.27 -5.07 -42.98
C ARG A 512 20.79 -4.92 -43.14
N THR A 513 21.62 -5.49 -42.26
CA THR A 513 23.08 -5.32 -42.35
C THR A 513 23.79 -6.52 -42.95
N ARG A 514 25.02 -6.29 -43.46
CA ARG A 514 25.92 -7.35 -43.96
C ARG A 514 26.24 -8.37 -42.87
N PHE A 515 26.45 -7.92 -41.64
CA PHE A 515 26.70 -8.80 -40.50
C PHE A 515 25.55 -9.80 -40.31
N GLY A 516 24.29 -9.36 -40.35
CA GLY A 516 23.14 -10.25 -40.26
C GLY A 516 22.99 -11.24 -41.43
N LEU A 517 23.47 -10.88 -42.62
CA LEU A 517 23.53 -11.80 -43.76
C LEU A 517 24.61 -12.85 -43.56
N GLU A 518 25.81 -12.43 -43.13
CA GLU A 518 26.94 -13.30 -42.84
C GLU A 518 26.65 -14.27 -41.69
N THR A 519 26.03 -13.80 -40.60
CA THR A 519 25.57 -14.65 -39.49
C THR A 519 24.63 -15.75 -39.99
N ARG A 520 23.62 -15.40 -40.80
CA ARG A 520 22.69 -16.40 -41.35
C ARG A 520 23.39 -17.40 -42.28
N ALA A 521 24.30 -16.94 -43.13
CA ALA A 521 25.07 -17.82 -44.00
C ALA A 521 25.92 -18.81 -43.19
N VAL A 522 26.62 -18.33 -42.15
CA VAL A 522 27.44 -19.16 -41.27
C VAL A 522 26.58 -20.15 -40.49
N THR A 523 25.41 -19.76 -39.96
CA THR A 523 24.52 -20.69 -39.25
C THR A 523 23.99 -21.82 -40.13
N GLN A 524 23.79 -21.57 -41.42
CA GLN A 524 23.22 -22.57 -42.33
C GLN A 524 24.27 -23.56 -42.83
N ASN A 525 25.46 -23.07 -43.21
CA ASN A 525 26.56 -23.90 -43.65
C ASN A 525 27.90 -23.15 -43.49
N PRO A 526 28.61 -23.36 -42.36
CA PRO A 526 29.88 -22.70 -42.09
C PRO A 526 30.94 -22.95 -43.17
N SER A 527 30.99 -24.19 -43.69
CA SER A 527 31.99 -24.61 -44.70
C SER A 527 31.79 -23.88 -46.02
N MET A 528 30.54 -23.80 -46.50
CA MET A 528 30.20 -23.07 -47.72
C MET A 528 30.37 -21.56 -47.55
N ALA A 529 30.01 -21.00 -46.38
CA ALA A 529 30.27 -19.60 -46.07
C ALA A 529 31.78 -19.28 -46.12
N SER A 530 32.63 -20.19 -45.60
CA SER A 530 34.08 -20.03 -45.67
C SER A 530 34.64 -20.07 -47.09
N ALA A 531 34.10 -20.95 -47.95
CA ALA A 531 34.46 -21.01 -49.36
C ALA A 531 34.07 -19.73 -50.14
N MET A 532 33.03 -19.04 -49.67
CA MET A 532 32.58 -17.74 -50.21
C MET A 532 33.32 -16.53 -49.61
N GLY A 533 34.39 -16.75 -48.82
CA GLY A 533 35.23 -15.69 -48.25
C GLY A 533 34.73 -15.09 -46.93
N ILE A 534 33.65 -15.63 -46.33
CA ILE A 534 33.16 -15.22 -45.01
C ILE A 534 33.97 -15.97 -43.95
N ASN A 535 34.59 -15.27 -43.01
CA ASN A 535 35.34 -15.91 -41.92
C ASN A 535 34.39 -16.32 -40.77
N PRO A 536 34.10 -17.63 -40.56
CA PRO A 536 33.14 -18.06 -39.54
C PRO A 536 33.58 -17.71 -38.12
N ASP A 537 34.88 -17.80 -37.82
CA ASP A 537 35.42 -17.45 -36.50
C ASP A 537 35.17 -15.97 -36.16
N ARG A 538 35.34 -15.07 -37.14
CA ARG A 538 35.04 -13.64 -36.93
C ARG A 538 33.55 -13.40 -36.70
N VAL A 539 32.70 -14.08 -37.46
CA VAL A 539 31.24 -13.96 -37.32
C VAL A 539 30.78 -14.48 -35.95
N ASN A 540 31.29 -15.63 -35.50
CA ASN A 540 30.98 -16.19 -34.19
C ASN A 540 31.46 -15.28 -33.06
N MET A 541 32.71 -14.80 -33.13
CA MET A 541 33.26 -13.83 -32.17
C MET A 541 32.42 -12.56 -32.05
N LEU A 542 32.05 -11.95 -33.18
CA LEU A 542 31.22 -10.74 -33.19
C LEU A 542 29.80 -11.01 -32.69
N THR A 543 29.25 -12.18 -33.01
CA THR A 543 27.92 -12.60 -32.53
C THR A 543 27.93 -12.80 -31.02
N PHE A 544 28.97 -13.44 -30.49
CA PHE A 544 29.15 -13.65 -29.05
C PHE A 544 29.34 -12.32 -28.31
N GLY A 545 30.20 -11.45 -28.84
CA GLY A 545 30.39 -10.09 -28.34
C GLY A 545 29.08 -9.30 -28.34
N LEU A 546 28.31 -9.34 -29.44
CA LEU A 546 27.03 -8.63 -29.55
C LEU A 546 26.02 -9.12 -28.51
N GLY A 547 25.89 -10.44 -28.32
CA GLY A 547 25.01 -11.02 -27.31
C GLY A 547 25.41 -10.61 -25.88
N SER A 548 26.71 -10.62 -25.58
CA SER A 548 27.26 -10.19 -24.28
C SER A 548 27.11 -8.67 -24.06
N GLY A 549 27.30 -7.88 -25.12
CA GLY A 549 27.06 -6.44 -25.16
C GLY A 549 25.62 -6.09 -24.78
N ILE A 550 24.65 -6.75 -25.40
CA ILE A 550 23.22 -6.55 -25.10
C ILE A 550 22.89 -6.96 -23.66
N ALA A 551 23.49 -8.05 -23.16
CA ALA A 551 23.35 -8.45 -21.76
C ALA A 551 23.86 -7.38 -20.79
N GLY A 552 24.95 -6.69 -21.13
CA GLY A 552 25.46 -5.56 -20.34
C GLY A 552 24.48 -4.39 -20.27
N ILE A 553 23.82 -4.07 -21.39
CA ILE A 553 22.78 -3.03 -21.40
C ILE A 553 21.57 -3.45 -20.57
N ALA A 554 21.17 -4.73 -20.67
CA ALA A 554 20.16 -5.30 -19.79
C ALA A 554 20.53 -5.13 -18.32
N GLY A 555 21.81 -5.34 -17.99
CA GLY A 555 22.39 -5.11 -16.67
C GLY A 555 22.17 -3.71 -16.13
N VAL A 556 22.41 -2.67 -16.94
CA VAL A 556 22.17 -1.27 -16.51
C VAL A 556 20.68 -1.05 -16.22
N ALA A 557 19.80 -1.52 -17.10
CA ALA A 557 18.35 -1.36 -16.94
C ALA A 557 17.81 -2.12 -15.72
N ILE A 558 18.26 -3.36 -15.53
CA ILE A 558 17.92 -4.20 -14.39
C ILE A 558 18.48 -3.61 -13.10
N GLY A 559 19.70 -3.06 -13.11
CA GLY A 559 20.30 -2.40 -11.96
C GLY A 559 19.57 -1.14 -11.50
N LEU A 560 18.83 -0.46 -12.39
CA LEU A 560 17.96 0.66 -12.01
C LEU A 560 16.67 0.18 -11.34
N TYR A 561 16.20 -1.01 -11.71
CA TYR A 561 14.98 -1.61 -11.16
C TYR A 561 15.23 -2.41 -9.87
N ALA A 562 16.35 -3.12 -9.81
CA ALA A 562 16.75 -4.02 -8.74
C ALA A 562 18.16 -3.68 -8.26
N LYS A 563 18.51 -4.10 -7.05
CA LYS A 563 19.80 -3.77 -6.44
C LYS A 563 20.96 -4.45 -7.16
N VAL A 564 22.08 -3.76 -7.37
CA VAL A 564 23.27 -4.36 -7.97
C VAL A 564 23.99 -5.23 -6.95
N THR A 565 24.05 -6.54 -7.19
CA THR A 565 24.75 -7.52 -6.34
C THR A 565 25.67 -8.39 -7.20
N SER A 566 26.67 -8.99 -6.56
CA SER A 566 27.62 -9.90 -7.25
C SER A 566 27.02 -11.25 -7.63
N GLU A 567 25.77 -11.52 -7.23
CA GLU A 567 25.06 -12.77 -7.52
C GLU A 567 23.81 -12.53 -8.39
N MET A 568 23.54 -11.27 -8.76
CA MET A 568 22.38 -10.88 -9.58
C MET A 568 22.31 -11.68 -10.88
N GLY A 569 23.45 -12.08 -11.47
CA GLY A 569 23.48 -12.92 -12.67
C GLY A 569 22.72 -14.24 -12.52
N ASN A 570 22.77 -14.87 -11.33
CA ASN A 570 22.08 -16.12 -11.05
C ASN A 570 20.55 -15.96 -11.05
N ASP A 571 20.06 -14.81 -10.60
CA ASP A 571 18.61 -14.53 -10.51
C ASP A 571 17.98 -14.45 -11.91
N TYR A 572 18.74 -14.01 -12.92
CA TYR A 572 18.23 -13.79 -14.27
C TYR A 572 18.65 -14.86 -15.29
N ILE A 573 19.73 -15.62 -15.07
CA ILE A 573 20.19 -16.62 -16.04
C ILE A 573 19.17 -17.74 -16.27
N VAL A 574 18.56 -18.25 -15.20
CA VAL A 574 17.56 -19.32 -15.29
C VAL A 574 16.33 -18.82 -16.05
N GLN A 575 15.85 -17.61 -15.72
CA GLN A 575 14.71 -16.98 -16.39
C GLN A 575 14.98 -16.67 -17.87
N SER A 576 16.19 -16.21 -18.18
CA SER A 576 16.64 -15.94 -19.54
C SER A 576 16.67 -17.23 -20.37
N PHE A 577 17.24 -18.30 -19.82
CA PHE A 577 17.28 -19.60 -20.49
C PHE A 577 15.87 -20.17 -20.72
N MET A 578 15.04 -20.15 -19.68
CA MET A 578 13.63 -20.55 -19.75
C MET A 578 12.89 -19.80 -20.86
N THR A 579 13.08 -18.48 -20.93
CA THR A 579 12.50 -17.62 -21.97
C THR A 579 12.93 -18.02 -23.39
N VAL A 580 14.22 -18.30 -23.61
CA VAL A 580 14.74 -18.71 -24.93
C VAL A 580 14.23 -20.09 -25.33
N VAL A 581 14.23 -21.06 -24.40
CA VAL A 581 13.80 -22.44 -24.68
C VAL A 581 12.30 -22.49 -24.97
N VAL A 582 11.49 -21.82 -24.15
CA VAL A 582 10.05 -21.67 -24.37
C VAL A 582 9.78 -20.97 -25.69
N GLY A 583 10.48 -19.88 -25.98
CA GLY A 583 10.29 -19.09 -27.19
C GLY A 583 10.65 -19.84 -28.48
N GLY A 584 11.66 -20.70 -28.43
CA GLY A 584 12.30 -21.31 -29.57
C GLY A 584 13.69 -20.73 -29.76
N VAL A 585 14.69 -21.60 -29.62
CA VAL A 585 16.12 -21.26 -29.69
C VAL A 585 16.43 -20.56 -31.01
N GLY A 586 17.10 -19.40 -30.97
CA GLY A 586 17.54 -18.68 -32.18
C GLY A 586 16.46 -17.93 -32.94
N ASN A 587 15.24 -17.84 -32.42
CA ASN A 587 14.18 -17.01 -32.98
C ASN A 587 13.86 -15.83 -32.05
N ILE A 588 14.12 -14.60 -32.50
CA ILE A 588 13.89 -13.36 -31.74
C ILE A 588 12.41 -13.18 -31.39
N TRP A 589 11.52 -13.43 -32.35
CA TRP A 589 10.08 -13.36 -32.12
C TRP A 589 9.63 -14.48 -31.19
N GLY A 590 10.30 -15.63 -31.28
CA GLY A 590 10.14 -16.72 -30.32
C GLY A 590 10.53 -16.25 -28.92
N THR A 591 11.71 -15.65 -28.75
CA THR A 591 12.18 -15.13 -27.46
C THR A 591 11.25 -14.06 -26.89
N LEU A 592 10.71 -13.16 -27.72
CA LEU A 592 9.70 -12.19 -27.30
C LEU A 592 8.41 -12.87 -26.82
N ALA A 593 7.89 -13.84 -27.59
CA ALA A 593 6.70 -14.61 -27.20
C ALA A 593 6.95 -15.43 -25.92
N GLY A 594 8.15 -16.01 -25.77
CA GLY A 594 8.57 -16.74 -24.58
C GLY A 594 8.67 -15.82 -23.36
N ALA A 595 9.24 -14.63 -23.51
CA ALA A 595 9.39 -13.67 -22.43
C ALA A 595 8.03 -13.18 -21.94
N THR A 596 7.12 -12.91 -22.88
CA THR A 596 5.72 -12.58 -22.58
C THR A 596 5.03 -13.73 -21.86
N MET A 597 5.13 -14.96 -22.36
CA MET A 597 4.47 -16.12 -21.72
C MET A 597 5.01 -16.35 -20.30
N VAL A 598 6.33 -16.34 -20.12
CA VAL A 598 6.98 -16.54 -18.82
C VAL A 598 6.64 -15.38 -17.86
N GLY A 599 6.71 -14.14 -18.31
CA GLY A 599 6.40 -12.96 -17.49
C GLY A 599 4.94 -12.94 -17.01
N PHE A 600 3.99 -13.19 -17.92
CA PHE A 600 2.57 -13.25 -17.57
C PHE A 600 2.22 -14.45 -16.69
N LEU A 601 2.76 -15.62 -16.99
CA LEU A 601 2.52 -16.81 -16.16
C LEU A 601 3.07 -16.59 -14.75
N GLN A 602 4.26 -16.00 -14.62
CA GLN A 602 4.86 -15.73 -13.31
C GLN A 602 3.97 -14.81 -12.47
N LYS A 603 3.54 -13.68 -13.05
CA LYS A 603 2.69 -12.72 -12.34
C LYS A 603 1.30 -13.29 -12.05
N GLY A 604 0.75 -14.12 -12.93
CA GLY A 604 -0.50 -14.84 -12.68
C GLY A 604 -0.40 -15.82 -11.50
N ILE A 605 0.71 -16.55 -11.39
CA ILE A 605 0.95 -17.48 -10.26
C ILE A 605 1.16 -16.70 -8.95
N GLU A 606 1.95 -15.63 -8.99
CA GLU A 606 2.18 -14.75 -7.82
C GLU A 606 0.87 -14.13 -7.33
N TRP A 607 -0.03 -13.75 -8.23
CA TRP A 607 -1.34 -13.21 -7.86
C TRP A 607 -2.24 -14.24 -7.14
N HIS A 608 -2.21 -15.51 -7.57
CA HIS A 608 -2.99 -16.56 -6.93
C HIS A 608 -2.39 -17.03 -5.60
N ASN A 609 -1.07 -16.90 -5.41
CA ASN A 609 -0.38 -17.29 -4.18
C ASN A 609 0.56 -16.19 -3.65
N PRO A 610 0.01 -15.07 -3.13
CA PRO A 610 0.81 -13.91 -2.72
C PRO A 610 1.77 -14.19 -1.56
N SER A 611 1.46 -15.18 -0.71
CA SER A 611 2.25 -15.50 0.49
C SER A 611 3.50 -16.33 0.20
N ASN A 612 3.64 -16.91 -0.99
CA ASN A 612 4.78 -17.77 -1.34
C ASN A 612 5.30 -17.52 -2.75
N THR A 613 6.13 -16.48 -2.89
CA THR A 613 6.78 -16.12 -4.17
C THR A 613 7.74 -17.19 -4.69
N LEU A 614 8.33 -18.00 -3.81
CA LEU A 614 9.18 -19.14 -4.20
C LEU A 614 8.38 -20.24 -4.91
N ALA A 615 7.11 -20.42 -4.54
CA ALA A 615 6.23 -21.37 -5.23
C ALA A 615 6.05 -20.99 -6.71
N ALA A 616 6.04 -19.70 -7.04
CA ALA A 616 5.92 -19.25 -8.43
C ALA A 616 7.07 -19.75 -9.31
N GLN A 617 8.31 -19.74 -8.78
CA GLN A 617 9.47 -20.27 -9.50
C GLN A 617 9.36 -21.79 -9.70
N THR A 618 8.95 -22.54 -8.68
CA THR A 618 8.77 -23.99 -8.78
C THR A 618 7.69 -24.36 -9.81
N TYR A 619 6.54 -23.69 -9.77
CA TYR A 619 5.46 -23.91 -10.73
C TYR A 619 5.85 -23.49 -12.15
N MET A 620 6.65 -22.44 -12.30
CA MET A 620 7.20 -22.04 -13.60
C MET A 620 8.07 -23.14 -14.20
N ILE A 621 9.00 -23.70 -13.42
CA ILE A 621 9.88 -24.78 -13.89
C ILE A 621 9.06 -26.01 -14.29
N LEU A 622 8.09 -26.42 -13.47
CA LEU A 622 7.19 -27.53 -13.79
C LEU A 622 6.40 -27.28 -15.07
N PHE A 623 5.83 -26.09 -15.22
CA PHE A 623 5.10 -25.69 -16.42
C PHE A 623 6.00 -25.76 -17.66
N ILE A 624 7.25 -25.30 -17.56
CA ILE A 624 8.18 -25.31 -18.69
C ILE A 624 8.60 -26.74 -19.05
N ILE A 625 8.85 -27.61 -18.06
CA ILE A 625 9.13 -29.03 -18.32
C ILE A 625 7.98 -29.65 -19.10
N ILE A 626 6.74 -29.43 -18.66
CA ILE A 626 5.52 -29.93 -19.33
C ILE A 626 5.40 -29.30 -20.73
N PHE A 627 5.61 -27.98 -20.85
CA PHE A 627 5.53 -27.26 -22.12
C PHE A 627 6.51 -27.82 -23.15
N ILE A 628 7.77 -28.05 -22.76
CA ILE A 628 8.81 -28.60 -23.64
C ILE A 628 8.46 -30.03 -24.06
N GLN A 629 7.86 -30.85 -23.19
CA GLN A 629 7.41 -32.20 -23.57
C GLN A 629 6.38 -32.17 -24.70
N PHE A 630 5.47 -31.18 -24.71
CA PHE A 630 4.47 -31.02 -25.78
C PHE A 630 4.97 -30.21 -26.98
N ARG A 631 5.88 -29.25 -26.76
CA ARG A 631 6.40 -28.29 -27.75
C ARG A 631 7.94 -28.22 -27.66
N PRO A 632 8.67 -29.28 -28.06
CA PRO A 632 10.13 -29.35 -27.88
C PRO A 632 10.90 -28.31 -28.72
N ARG A 633 10.27 -27.74 -29.76
CA ARG A 633 10.85 -26.70 -30.62
C ARG A 633 10.49 -25.27 -30.16
N GLY A 634 9.84 -25.11 -29.01
CA GLY A 634 9.34 -23.83 -28.49
C GLY A 634 8.06 -23.34 -29.17
N ILE A 635 7.65 -22.11 -28.84
CA ILE A 635 6.46 -21.44 -29.39
C ILE A 635 6.62 -21.22 -30.89
N ILE A 636 7.77 -20.69 -31.33
CA ILE A 636 8.07 -20.41 -32.74
C ILE A 636 9.30 -21.19 -33.19
N ALA A 637 9.06 -22.31 -33.86
CA ALA A 637 10.12 -23.11 -34.47
C ALA A 637 10.82 -22.34 -35.61
N LEU A 638 12.15 -22.46 -35.71
CA LEU A 638 12.88 -22.04 -36.91
C LEU A 638 12.44 -22.87 -38.11
N LYS A 639 12.00 -22.21 -39.18
CA LYS A 639 11.74 -22.86 -40.48
C LYS A 639 13.04 -22.87 -41.30
N GLY A 640 13.61 -24.05 -41.52
CA GLY A 640 14.75 -24.28 -42.42
C GLY A 640 15.13 -25.76 -42.48
N ARG A 641 15.76 -26.19 -43.59
CA ARG A 641 16.19 -27.58 -43.84
C ARG A 641 17.24 -28.13 -42.85
N ALA A 642 17.70 -27.32 -41.90
CA ALA A 642 18.64 -27.70 -40.83
C ALA A 642 17.94 -28.06 -39.50
N ALA A 643 16.61 -27.98 -39.42
CA ALA A 643 15.86 -28.59 -38.33
C ALA A 643 15.70 -30.09 -38.64
N GLY A 644 16.73 -30.88 -38.35
CA GLY A 644 16.86 -32.31 -38.66
C GLY A 644 15.68 -33.21 -38.22
N ASP A 645 15.59 -34.47 -38.64
CA ASP A 645 16.63 -35.51 -38.63
C ASP A 645 17.52 -35.50 -37.38
#